data_AF-A0A8H2WU83-F1
#
_entry.id   AF-A0A8H2WU83-F1
#
_cell.length_a   1.000
_cell.length_b   1.000
_cell.length_c   1.000
_cell.angle_alpha   90.00
_cell.angle_beta   90.00
_cell.angle_gamma   90.00
#
_symmetry.space_group_name_H-M   'P 1'
#
loop_
_entity.id
_entity.type
_entity.pdbx_description
1 polymer ?
#
loop_
_entity_poly.entity_id
_entity_poly.type
_entity_poly.pdbx_seq_one_letter_code
_entity_poly.pdbx_strand_id
1 'polypeptide(L)'
;MALAAEPSAVMLNLSILAFLLGITTVTWCMTCSLQEHQIWSSKTWSNMPWSRLCLLLVLFTTWLNLLLTGVLLFGAPPRHTQMRCTLGTTACILLYCITKGLIYLCLVERVHAVWGDGRRRWHSPIYRFCLVLMIPLGAVVGLMLAQGVHYLHNGYCVIGIKHTASLVLLSYDIALNIFLTFLFVAPLVRSTIRSARLKAIAHKAMAATSIGLVITIVNGFVLYGLGGEELIWTCLGGCAVDLVINAVVMYWAMQSPARTKGSVHVSPLSLTNGARDQPRKDAGENAAVCGTRVKPTVCSFAMPTYEQQEDGLSNRTTVISAVSVPAIDVPQPIIRKPRHVDLYGSHPSGSRLSLSLSAKGVSRSENGEEADISLHELGLARTHDDSGTYELKSRVEIINDGGYRADGRKAQELRSITIELSPHPTADGSATVSHGLTTVNVCVFGPREAKNRSQTMHDKALINVEISEAAFSSSERRKRGRNDKRILEFAASIRATFEPVVQVSLYPRSEIDIFVQVLQQDGGVLQTAINAATLALIDAGIALTDYVCACTAACIDTTGLLDLTNTEESDLPNLTLAVLPRSKRVTLVTMETRLHVERFEQIFKLALLAGDVLHERMRAAARERTGKLVQSMTLGGIAPPVEGKEAAGDVEMYNPS
;
A
#
# COMPACT_ATOMS: atom_id res chain seq x y z
N MET A 1 -11.48 57.05 -30.45
CA MET A 1 -10.18 56.72 -29.84
C MET A 1 -10.27 57.04 -28.36
N ALA A 2 -10.83 56.12 -27.57
CA ALA A 2 -10.84 56.23 -26.11
C ALA A 2 -9.59 55.49 -25.62
N LEU A 3 -8.67 56.21 -24.97
CA LEU A 3 -7.43 55.66 -24.44
C LEU A 3 -7.74 54.59 -23.38
N ALA A 4 -7.02 53.47 -23.45
CA ALA A 4 -7.05 52.38 -22.49
C ALA A 4 -6.95 52.93 -21.05
N ALA A 5 -7.96 52.61 -20.23
CA ALA A 5 -8.01 53.01 -18.83
C ALA A 5 -6.77 52.52 -18.07
N GLU A 6 -6.24 53.38 -17.19
CA GLU A 6 -5.18 52.99 -16.25
C GLU A 6 -5.59 51.72 -15.47
N PRO A 7 -4.64 50.81 -15.19
CA PRO A 7 -4.96 49.55 -14.54
C PRO A 7 -5.55 49.78 -13.15
N SER A 8 -6.71 49.22 -12.86
CA SER A 8 -7.21 49.17 -11.50
C SER A 8 -6.26 48.30 -10.66
N ALA A 9 -5.77 48.84 -9.54
CA ALA A 9 -4.84 48.12 -8.65
C ALA A 9 -5.36 46.74 -8.23
N VAL A 10 -6.68 46.56 -8.22
CA VAL A 10 -7.37 45.30 -7.94
C VAL A 10 -7.03 44.21 -8.96
N MET A 11 -7.11 44.51 -10.27
CA MET A 11 -6.85 43.52 -11.32
C MET A 11 -5.38 43.11 -11.38
N LEU A 12 -4.48 44.06 -11.10
CA LEU A 12 -3.06 43.82 -10.98
C LEU A 12 -2.74 42.87 -9.81
N ASN A 13 -3.31 43.15 -8.63
CA ASN A 13 -3.14 42.31 -7.44
C ASN A 13 -3.74 40.91 -7.61
N LEU A 14 -4.89 40.80 -8.30
CA LEU A 14 -5.52 39.51 -8.61
C LEU A 14 -4.62 38.65 -9.52
N SER A 15 -4.01 39.28 -10.52
CA SER A 15 -3.07 38.63 -11.45
C SER A 15 -1.82 38.16 -10.70
N ILE A 16 -1.24 38.99 -9.82
CA ILE A 16 -0.11 38.62 -8.95
C ILE A 16 -0.42 37.36 -8.13
N LEU A 17 -1.59 37.36 -7.47
CA LEU A 17 -2.02 36.25 -6.65
C LEU A 17 -2.15 34.96 -7.47
N ALA A 18 -2.74 35.04 -8.67
CA ALA A 18 -2.87 33.90 -9.56
C ALA A 18 -1.51 33.31 -9.97
N PHE A 19 -0.51 34.15 -10.28
CA PHE A 19 0.84 33.68 -10.62
C PHE A 19 1.57 33.04 -9.44
N LEU A 20 1.52 33.65 -8.25
CA LEU A 20 2.16 33.11 -7.05
C LEU A 20 1.54 31.78 -6.62
N LEU A 21 0.21 31.68 -6.63
CA LEU A 21 -0.50 30.43 -6.37
C LEU A 21 -0.21 29.38 -7.46
N GLY A 22 -0.13 29.79 -8.73
CA GLY A 22 0.23 28.92 -9.84
C GLY A 22 1.64 28.32 -9.68
N ILE A 23 2.65 29.14 -9.40
CA ILE A 23 4.03 28.66 -9.24
C ILE A 23 4.14 27.73 -8.03
N THR A 24 3.55 28.09 -6.89
CA THR A 24 3.60 27.26 -5.67
C THR A 24 2.91 25.91 -5.85
N THR A 25 1.72 25.89 -6.46
CA THR A 25 0.97 24.65 -6.72
C THR A 25 1.68 23.72 -7.71
N VAL A 26 2.23 24.26 -8.81
CA VAL A 26 2.99 23.47 -9.79
C VAL A 26 4.29 22.94 -9.18
N THR A 27 4.98 23.76 -8.38
CA THR A 27 6.21 23.34 -7.66
C THR A 27 5.93 22.22 -6.67
N TRP A 28 4.82 22.28 -5.93
CA TRP A 28 4.36 21.19 -5.06
C TRP A 28 4.12 19.91 -5.86
N CYS A 29 3.34 19.98 -6.96
CA CYS A 29 3.05 18.82 -7.80
C CYS A 29 4.32 18.19 -8.37
N MET A 30 5.27 19.03 -8.81
CA MET A 30 6.57 18.58 -9.30
C MET A 30 7.37 17.89 -8.20
N THR A 31 7.44 18.46 -6.99
CA THR A 31 8.16 17.88 -5.84
C THR A 31 7.59 16.52 -5.46
N CYS A 32 6.27 16.40 -5.33
CA CYS A 32 5.62 15.11 -5.03
C CYS A 32 5.84 14.08 -6.13
N SER A 33 5.78 14.49 -7.42
CA SER A 33 6.04 13.58 -8.54
C SER A 33 7.49 13.10 -8.59
N LEU A 34 8.44 13.88 -8.06
CA LEU A 34 9.86 13.55 -8.02
C LEU A 34 10.22 12.69 -6.80
N GLN A 35 9.53 12.84 -5.67
CA GLN A 35 9.80 12.07 -4.44
C GLN A 35 9.57 10.55 -4.62
N GLU A 36 8.73 10.13 -5.57
CA GLU A 36 8.51 8.70 -5.85
C GLU A 36 9.72 7.98 -6.48
N HIS A 37 10.72 8.69 -7.05
CA HIS A 37 11.90 8.08 -7.70
C HIS A 37 13.15 8.94 -7.49
N GLN A 38 14.24 8.38 -6.91
CA GLN A 38 15.52 9.09 -6.80
C GLN A 38 16.12 9.41 -8.20
N ILE A 39 15.95 10.66 -8.64
CA ILE A 39 16.33 11.18 -9.97
C ILE A 39 17.85 11.29 -10.19
N TRP A 40 18.64 11.31 -9.11
CA TRP A 40 20.09 11.50 -9.14
C TRP A 40 20.90 10.29 -9.67
N SER A 41 20.23 9.20 -10.05
CA SER A 41 20.87 8.06 -10.72
C SER A 41 20.58 8.08 -12.23
N SER A 42 21.63 8.15 -13.05
CA SER A 42 21.54 8.18 -14.52
C SER A 42 20.81 6.95 -15.11
N LYS A 43 20.87 5.79 -14.43
CA LYS A 43 20.15 4.58 -14.83
C LYS A 43 18.63 4.70 -14.64
N THR A 44 18.16 5.58 -13.75
CA THR A 44 16.73 5.79 -13.49
C THR A 44 16.04 6.48 -14.67
N TRP A 45 16.73 7.38 -15.38
CA TRP A 45 16.18 8.11 -16.52
C TRP A 45 15.89 7.19 -17.72
N SER A 46 16.73 6.19 -17.97
CA SER A 46 16.54 5.24 -19.08
C SER A 46 15.40 4.24 -18.83
N ASN A 47 15.05 3.99 -17.57
CA ASN A 47 14.03 3.01 -17.19
C ASN A 47 12.67 3.64 -16.85
N MET A 48 12.55 4.97 -16.98
CA MET A 48 11.32 5.68 -16.61
C MET A 48 10.21 5.47 -17.67
N PRO A 49 8.98 5.12 -17.26
CA PRO A 49 7.89 4.93 -18.21
C PRO A 49 7.54 6.25 -18.91
N TRP A 50 7.34 6.18 -20.22
CA TRP A 50 7.06 7.32 -21.10
C TRP A 50 5.93 8.24 -20.60
N SER A 51 4.86 7.68 -20.04
CA SER A 51 3.73 8.44 -19.49
C SER A 51 4.10 9.33 -18.30
N ARG A 52 5.10 8.94 -17.49
CA ARG A 52 5.60 9.76 -16.38
C ARG A 52 6.57 10.82 -16.85
N LEU A 53 7.42 10.49 -17.84
CA LEU A 53 8.28 11.48 -18.48
C LEU A 53 7.44 12.61 -19.08
N CYS A 54 6.32 12.26 -19.74
CA CYS A 54 5.36 13.22 -20.27
C CYS A 54 4.78 14.14 -19.17
N LEU A 55 4.38 13.60 -18.01
CA LEU A 55 3.89 14.39 -16.88
C LEU A 55 4.94 15.38 -16.35
N LEU A 56 6.18 14.92 -16.15
CA LEU A 56 7.26 15.77 -15.67
C LEU A 56 7.57 16.90 -16.65
N LEU A 57 7.54 16.62 -17.95
CA LEU A 57 7.71 17.63 -18.99
C LEU A 57 6.58 18.68 -18.93
N VAL A 58 5.32 18.27 -18.79
CA VAL A 58 4.18 19.20 -18.63
C VAL A 58 4.34 20.09 -17.41
N LEU A 59 4.69 19.52 -16.24
CA LEU A 59 4.87 20.29 -15.01
C LEU A 59 6.04 21.28 -15.15
N PHE A 60 7.14 20.84 -15.75
CA PHE A 60 8.32 21.69 -15.98
C PHE A 60 8.05 22.84 -16.95
N THR A 61 7.41 22.57 -18.10
CA THR A 61 7.10 23.64 -19.07
C THR A 61 6.06 24.61 -18.53
N THR A 62 5.09 24.14 -17.74
CA THR A 62 4.12 25.00 -17.04
C THR A 62 4.80 25.90 -16.01
N TRP A 63 5.72 25.35 -15.20
CA TRP A 63 6.51 26.12 -14.24
C TRP A 63 7.36 27.18 -14.94
N LEU A 64 8.05 26.80 -16.02
CA LEU A 64 8.88 27.71 -16.82
C LEU A 64 8.04 28.83 -17.45
N ASN A 65 6.85 28.50 -17.97
CA ASN A 65 5.93 29.48 -18.53
C ASN A 65 5.52 30.50 -17.47
N LEU A 66 5.06 30.05 -16.29
CA LEU A 66 4.64 30.95 -15.20
C LEU A 66 5.77 31.84 -14.69
N LEU A 67 6.98 31.29 -14.59
CA LEU A 67 8.16 32.05 -14.20
C LEU A 67 8.49 33.13 -15.24
N LEU A 68 8.53 32.76 -16.52
CA LEU A 68 8.88 33.70 -17.59
C LEU A 68 7.83 34.82 -17.72
N THR A 69 6.54 34.47 -17.70
CA THR A 69 5.45 35.45 -17.77
C THR A 69 5.39 36.33 -16.53
N GLY A 70 5.66 35.76 -15.34
CA GLY A 70 5.75 36.52 -14.10
C GLY A 70 6.91 37.53 -14.10
N VAL A 71 8.07 37.13 -14.62
CA VAL A 71 9.22 38.05 -14.80
C VAL A 71 8.92 39.14 -15.81
N LEU A 72 8.17 38.84 -16.89
CA LEU A 72 7.76 39.85 -17.88
C LEU A 72 6.73 40.85 -17.32
N LEU A 73 5.86 40.43 -16.39
CA LEU A 73 4.86 41.28 -15.74
C LEU A 73 5.43 42.13 -14.59
N PHE A 74 6.30 41.53 -13.77
CA PHE A 74 6.71 42.10 -12.47
C PHE A 74 8.19 42.46 -12.38
N GLY A 75 9.00 42.07 -13.38
CA GLY A 75 10.41 42.40 -13.43
C GLY A 75 10.63 43.92 -13.51
N ALA A 76 11.25 44.49 -12.48
CA ALA A 76 11.51 45.91 -12.35
C ALA A 76 12.26 46.49 -13.58
N PRO A 77 11.86 47.67 -14.11
CA PRO A 77 12.49 48.27 -15.28
C PRO A 77 13.88 48.84 -14.96
N PRO A 78 14.75 48.92 -15.99
CA PRO A 78 14.76 50.17 -16.73
C PRO A 78 14.37 49.94 -18.19
N ARG A 79 13.39 50.74 -18.65
CA ARG A 79 12.91 50.90 -20.04
C ARG A 79 12.89 49.63 -20.89
N HIS A 80 11.72 49.01 -21.01
CA HIS A 80 11.51 47.93 -21.98
C HIS A 80 11.79 48.42 -23.40
N THR A 81 12.73 47.76 -24.07
CA THR A 81 13.02 47.96 -25.49
C THR A 81 12.03 47.14 -26.32
N GLN A 82 11.66 47.61 -27.51
CA GLN A 82 10.78 46.88 -28.44
C GLN A 82 11.23 45.42 -28.64
N MET A 83 12.55 45.19 -28.75
CA MET A 83 13.14 43.86 -28.89
C MET A 83 12.83 42.91 -27.72
N ARG A 84 12.80 43.42 -26.48
CA ARG A 84 12.46 42.62 -25.29
C ARG A 84 10.98 42.26 -25.28
N CYS A 85 10.11 43.17 -25.71
CA CYS A 85 8.69 42.89 -25.86
C CYS A 85 8.44 41.83 -26.93
N THR A 86 9.08 41.94 -28.09
CA THR A 86 8.97 40.94 -29.17
C THR A 86 9.43 39.57 -28.70
N LEU A 87 10.62 39.46 -28.10
CA LEU A 87 11.15 38.20 -27.57
C LEU A 87 10.26 37.60 -26.48
N GLY A 88 9.72 38.43 -25.58
CA GLY A 88 8.79 38.00 -24.53
C GLY A 88 7.51 37.41 -25.10
N THR A 89 6.90 38.08 -26.10
CA THR A 89 5.71 37.59 -26.80
C THR A 89 5.98 36.28 -27.53
N THR A 90 7.09 36.19 -28.27
CA THR A 90 7.45 34.96 -29.00
C THR A 90 7.67 33.79 -28.05
N ALA A 91 8.40 34.02 -26.95
CA ALA A 91 8.67 32.99 -25.95
C ALA A 91 7.38 32.54 -25.24
N CYS A 92 6.47 33.45 -24.90
CA CYS A 92 5.19 33.13 -24.28
C CYS A 92 4.30 32.27 -25.20
N ILE A 93 4.15 32.65 -26.47
CA ILE A 93 3.35 31.88 -27.43
C ILE A 93 3.95 30.48 -27.62
N LEU A 94 5.27 30.39 -27.79
CA LEU A 94 5.95 29.10 -27.95
C LEU A 94 5.78 28.20 -26.71
N LEU A 95 6.02 28.72 -25.50
CA LEU A 95 5.89 27.94 -24.27
C LEU A 95 4.45 27.52 -23.99
N TYR A 96 3.47 28.38 -24.26
CA TYR A 96 2.05 28.04 -24.17
C TYR A 96 1.70 26.88 -25.11
N CYS A 97 2.07 26.99 -26.39
CA CYS A 97 1.78 25.98 -27.38
C CYS A 97 2.52 24.65 -27.14
N ILE A 98 3.78 24.70 -26.69
CA ILE A 98 4.55 23.53 -26.29
C ILE A 98 3.85 22.83 -25.11
N THR A 99 3.43 23.60 -24.10
CA THR A 99 2.76 23.04 -22.92
C THR A 99 1.42 22.40 -23.29
N LYS A 100 0.58 23.06 -24.11
CA LYS A 100 -0.67 22.47 -24.62
C LYS A 100 -0.41 21.22 -25.46
N GLY A 101 0.59 21.23 -26.33
CA GLY A 101 0.99 20.07 -27.12
C GLY A 101 1.39 18.87 -26.26
N LEU A 102 2.17 19.11 -25.19
CA LEU A 102 2.57 18.07 -24.24
C LEU A 102 1.37 17.53 -23.44
N ILE A 103 0.45 18.39 -22.99
CA ILE A 103 -0.78 17.98 -22.31
C ILE A 103 -1.59 17.02 -23.19
N TYR A 104 -1.78 17.37 -24.46
CA TYR A 104 -2.50 16.50 -25.41
C TYR A 104 -1.75 15.21 -25.69
N LEU A 105 -0.43 15.24 -25.83
CA LEU A 105 0.37 14.02 -26.00
C LEU A 105 0.22 13.07 -24.79
N CYS A 106 0.17 13.61 -23.58
CA CYS A 106 -0.08 12.82 -22.38
C CYS A 106 -1.51 12.24 -22.34
N LEU A 107 -2.53 13.00 -22.80
CA LEU A 107 -3.90 12.50 -22.94
C LEU A 107 -3.98 11.37 -23.96
N VAL A 108 -3.29 11.48 -25.10
CA VAL A 108 -3.24 10.43 -26.11
C VAL A 108 -2.58 9.15 -25.57
N GLU A 109 -1.53 9.27 -24.75
CA GLU A 109 -0.94 8.10 -24.05
C GLU A 109 -1.96 7.45 -23.09
N ARG A 110 -2.84 8.24 -22.46
CA ARG A 110 -3.93 7.73 -21.62
C ARG A 110 -5.04 7.07 -22.43
N VAL A 111 -5.38 7.60 -23.60
CA VAL A 111 -6.29 6.94 -24.55
C VAL A 111 -5.72 5.58 -24.96
N HIS A 112 -4.43 5.50 -25.27
CA HIS A 112 -3.78 4.23 -25.59
C HIS A 112 -3.84 3.23 -24.43
N ALA A 113 -3.72 3.68 -23.19
CA ALA A 113 -3.87 2.80 -22.03
C ALA A 113 -5.29 2.22 -21.91
N VAL A 114 -6.33 2.99 -22.27
CA VAL A 114 -7.73 2.57 -22.20
C VAL A 114 -8.13 1.66 -23.37
N TRP A 115 -7.61 1.94 -24.57
CA TRP A 115 -7.93 1.22 -25.82
C TRP A 115 -6.85 0.23 -26.26
N GLY A 116 -5.86 -0.05 -25.40
CA GLY A 116 -4.68 -0.82 -25.77
C GLY A 116 -4.92 -2.33 -25.73
N ASP A 117 -4.95 -2.99 -26.89
CA ASP A 117 -5.05 -4.46 -27.03
C ASP A 117 -3.71 -5.18 -26.76
N GLY A 118 -2.82 -4.61 -25.91
CA GLY A 118 -1.48 -5.15 -25.66
C GLY A 118 -0.49 -5.03 -26.83
N ARG A 119 -0.88 -4.39 -27.93
CA ARG A 119 0.00 -4.10 -29.09
C ARG A 119 0.98 -2.97 -28.77
N ARG A 120 2.12 -2.94 -29.47
CA ARG A 120 3.10 -1.84 -29.36
C ARG A 120 2.44 -0.51 -29.79
N ARG A 121 2.79 0.60 -29.10
CA ARG A 121 2.18 1.94 -29.25
C ARG A 121 1.91 2.36 -30.70
N TRP A 122 2.94 2.28 -31.55
CA TRP A 122 2.88 2.68 -32.97
C TRP A 122 1.96 1.83 -33.85
N HIS A 123 1.57 0.64 -33.39
CA HIS A 123 0.73 -0.29 -34.15
C HIS A 123 -0.77 -0.18 -33.77
N SER A 124 -1.11 0.65 -32.77
CA SER A 124 -2.51 0.93 -32.43
C SER A 124 -3.12 1.89 -33.46
N PRO A 125 -4.25 1.54 -34.11
CA PRO A 125 -4.90 2.42 -35.08
C PRO A 125 -5.44 3.70 -34.42
N ILE A 126 -5.97 3.60 -33.21
CA ILE A 126 -6.52 4.74 -32.45
C ILE A 126 -5.41 5.71 -32.05
N TYR A 127 -4.26 5.20 -31.62
CA TYR A 127 -3.10 6.04 -31.27
C TYR A 127 -2.57 6.82 -32.47
N ARG A 128 -2.47 6.18 -33.65
CA ARG A 128 -2.06 6.86 -34.89
C ARG A 128 -3.06 7.92 -35.31
N PHE A 129 -4.36 7.65 -35.21
CA PHE A 129 -5.40 8.62 -35.50
C PHE A 129 -5.29 9.85 -34.60
N CYS A 130 -5.13 9.65 -33.29
CA CYS A 130 -4.92 10.74 -32.34
C CYS A 130 -3.66 11.56 -32.64
N LEU A 131 -2.55 10.92 -33.05
CA LEU A 131 -1.33 11.65 -33.43
C LEU A 131 -1.51 12.47 -34.71
N VAL A 132 -2.22 11.95 -35.71
CA VAL A 132 -2.53 12.70 -36.94
C VAL A 132 -3.42 13.90 -36.64
N LEU A 133 -4.39 13.73 -35.73
CA LEU A 133 -5.27 14.81 -35.29
C LEU A 133 -4.50 15.95 -34.60
N MET A 134 -3.29 15.71 -34.07
CA MET A 134 -2.44 16.74 -33.46
C MET A 134 -1.62 17.55 -34.46
N ILE A 135 -1.46 17.10 -35.71
CA ILE A 135 -0.65 17.78 -36.74
C ILE A 135 -1.09 19.24 -37.00
N PRO A 136 -2.39 19.57 -37.09
CA PRO A 136 -2.84 20.94 -37.32
C PRO A 136 -2.42 21.92 -36.22
N LEU A 137 -2.07 21.45 -35.01
CA LEU A 137 -1.55 22.30 -33.94
C LEU A 137 -0.34 23.12 -34.42
N GLY A 138 0.56 22.55 -35.23
CA GLY A 138 1.71 23.27 -35.77
C GLY A 138 1.33 24.45 -36.67
N ALA A 139 0.26 24.30 -37.47
CA ALA A 139 -0.26 25.37 -38.31
C ALA A 139 -0.91 26.48 -37.46
N VAL A 140 -1.62 26.11 -36.39
CA VAL A 140 -2.19 27.06 -35.42
C VAL A 140 -1.06 27.87 -34.74
N VAL A 141 0.03 27.22 -34.32
CA VAL A 141 1.21 27.90 -33.75
C VAL A 141 1.80 28.89 -34.75
N GLY A 142 1.98 28.48 -36.02
CA GLY A 142 2.48 29.37 -37.07
C GLY A 142 1.60 30.60 -37.27
N LEU A 143 0.27 30.43 -37.22
CA LEU A 143 -0.69 31.52 -37.32
C LEU A 143 -0.60 32.47 -36.11
N MET A 144 -0.44 31.94 -34.89
CA MET A 144 -0.29 32.76 -33.67
C MET A 144 1.01 33.58 -33.69
N LEU A 145 2.11 33.00 -34.18
CA LEU A 145 3.37 33.73 -34.33
C LEU A 145 3.28 34.82 -35.39
N ALA A 146 2.61 34.56 -36.51
CA ALA A 146 2.42 35.53 -37.59
C ALA A 146 1.45 36.68 -37.23
N GLN A 147 0.46 36.41 -36.37
CA GLN A 147 -0.60 37.35 -36.00
C GLN A 147 -0.50 37.88 -34.55
N GLY A 148 0.65 37.69 -33.89
CA GLY A 148 0.92 38.26 -32.58
C GLY A 148 1.13 39.78 -32.64
N VAL A 149 0.37 40.54 -31.86
CA VAL A 149 0.46 42.01 -31.78
C VAL A 149 1.26 42.39 -30.55
N HIS A 150 2.23 43.28 -30.73
CA HIS A 150 3.01 43.84 -29.62
C HIS A 150 3.39 45.29 -29.89
N TYR A 151 3.12 46.19 -28.94
CA TYR A 151 3.52 47.59 -29.03
C TYR A 151 3.87 48.14 -27.65
N LEU A 152 4.80 49.09 -27.62
CA LEU A 152 5.24 49.74 -26.38
C LEU A 152 4.32 50.93 -26.07
N HIS A 153 3.69 50.96 -24.90
CA HIS A 153 2.87 52.08 -24.43
C HIS A 153 3.33 52.53 -23.05
N ASN A 154 3.74 53.80 -22.91
CA ASN A 154 4.19 54.41 -21.65
C ASN A 154 5.26 53.59 -20.87
N GLY A 155 6.16 52.90 -21.59
CA GLY A 155 7.21 52.08 -20.99
C GLY A 155 6.81 50.65 -20.64
N TYR A 156 5.55 50.25 -20.87
CA TYR A 156 5.04 48.90 -20.68
C TYR A 156 4.81 48.18 -22.03
N CYS A 157 5.16 46.89 -22.11
CA CYS A 157 5.00 46.07 -23.31
C CYS A 157 3.56 45.58 -23.44
N VAL A 158 2.74 46.15 -24.33
CA VAL A 158 1.40 45.61 -24.64
C VAL A 158 1.52 44.40 -25.55
N ILE A 159 0.96 43.25 -25.14
CA ILE A 159 1.05 41.96 -25.83
C ILE A 159 -0.36 41.41 -26.01
N GLY A 160 -0.68 40.98 -27.23
CA GLY A 160 -1.97 40.37 -27.56
C GLY A 160 -1.93 39.56 -28.85
N ILE A 161 -3.04 38.90 -29.17
CA ILE A 161 -3.19 38.09 -30.38
C ILE A 161 -4.43 38.59 -31.12
N LYS A 162 -4.38 38.67 -32.46
CA LYS A 162 -5.57 39.03 -33.26
C LYS A 162 -6.71 38.03 -33.03
N HIS A 163 -7.95 38.53 -33.04
CA HIS A 163 -9.15 37.69 -32.89
C HIS A 163 -9.20 36.50 -33.84
N THR A 164 -8.70 36.65 -35.07
CA THR A 164 -8.65 35.57 -36.06
C THR A 164 -7.82 34.39 -35.59
N ALA A 165 -6.62 34.64 -35.04
CA ALA A 165 -5.76 33.58 -34.52
C ALA A 165 -6.28 33.00 -33.20
N SER A 166 -6.84 33.84 -32.32
CA SER A 166 -7.44 33.40 -31.06
C SER A 166 -8.66 32.49 -31.29
N LEU A 167 -9.55 32.84 -32.23
CA LEU A 167 -10.72 32.04 -32.59
C LEU A 167 -10.33 30.69 -33.21
N VAL A 168 -9.31 30.67 -34.08
CA VAL A 168 -8.78 29.43 -34.69
C VAL A 168 -8.15 28.53 -33.62
N LEU A 169 -7.40 29.10 -32.68
CA LEU A 169 -6.86 28.34 -31.55
C LEU A 169 -8.00 27.75 -30.70
N LEU A 170 -8.95 28.58 -30.27
CA LEU A 170 -10.01 28.16 -29.36
C LEU A 170 -10.92 27.10 -29.97
N SER A 171 -11.29 27.28 -31.25
CA SER A 171 -12.10 26.30 -31.98
C SER A 171 -11.40 24.95 -32.12
N TYR A 172 -10.09 24.96 -32.38
CA TYR A 172 -9.28 23.75 -32.42
C TYR A 172 -9.15 23.09 -31.04
N ASP A 173 -8.90 23.87 -29.98
CA ASP A 173 -8.76 23.39 -28.60
C ASP A 173 -10.07 22.74 -28.10
N ILE A 174 -11.21 23.36 -28.38
CA ILE A 174 -12.54 22.84 -28.06
C ILE A 174 -12.80 21.54 -28.85
N ALA A 175 -12.52 21.52 -30.15
CA ALA A 175 -12.74 20.33 -30.98
C ALA A 175 -11.90 19.12 -30.51
N LEU A 176 -10.63 19.34 -30.17
CA LEU A 176 -9.75 18.31 -29.61
C LEU A 176 -10.25 17.78 -28.27
N ASN A 177 -10.63 18.66 -27.34
CA ASN A 177 -11.11 18.25 -26.02
C ASN A 177 -12.44 17.48 -26.10
N ILE A 178 -13.36 17.88 -26.98
CA ILE A 178 -14.60 17.14 -27.23
C ILE A 178 -14.28 15.74 -27.78
N PHE A 179 -13.39 15.65 -28.77
CA PHE A 179 -13.00 14.38 -29.36
C PHE A 179 -12.32 13.44 -28.35
N LEU A 180 -11.36 13.93 -27.57
CA LEU A 180 -10.69 13.14 -26.53
C LEU A 180 -11.65 12.71 -25.43
N THR A 181 -12.57 13.58 -25.02
CA THR A 181 -13.61 13.24 -24.04
C THR A 181 -14.51 12.13 -24.56
N PHE A 182 -14.91 12.18 -25.83
CA PHE A 182 -15.67 11.11 -26.47
C PHE A 182 -14.92 9.76 -26.43
N LEU A 183 -13.61 9.76 -26.69
CA LEU A 183 -12.79 8.54 -26.63
C LEU A 183 -12.67 7.95 -25.21
N PHE A 184 -12.79 8.75 -24.15
CA PHE A 184 -12.82 8.24 -22.78
C PHE A 184 -14.23 7.78 -22.34
N VAL A 185 -15.28 8.43 -22.83
CA VAL A 185 -16.69 8.09 -22.51
C VAL A 185 -17.15 6.83 -23.24
N ALA A 186 -16.81 6.66 -24.53
CA ALA A 186 -17.34 5.58 -25.36
C ALA A 186 -17.07 4.16 -24.80
N PRO A 187 -15.86 3.82 -24.30
CA PRO A 187 -15.59 2.52 -23.66
C PRO A 187 -16.34 2.30 -22.34
N LEU A 188 -16.64 3.40 -21.62
CA LEU A 188 -17.32 3.36 -20.33
C LEU A 188 -18.81 3.04 -20.50
N VAL A 189 -19.45 3.68 -21.49
CA VAL A 189 -20.87 3.47 -21.83
C VAL A 189 -21.11 2.11 -22.48
N ARG A 190 -20.21 1.64 -23.34
CA ARG A 190 -20.34 0.33 -24.01
C ARG A 190 -19.98 -0.87 -23.11
N SER A 191 -19.67 -0.65 -21.83
CA SER A 191 -19.28 -1.68 -20.85
C SER A 191 -18.11 -2.58 -21.29
N THR A 192 -17.31 -2.14 -22.26
CA THR A 192 -16.22 -2.92 -22.87
C THR A 192 -15.08 -3.21 -21.88
N ILE A 193 -14.94 -2.37 -20.86
CA ILE A 193 -13.88 -2.51 -19.85
C ILE A 193 -14.38 -3.34 -18.67
N ARG A 194 -13.80 -4.54 -18.48
CA ARG A 194 -14.17 -5.44 -17.37
C ARG A 194 -13.38 -5.18 -16.07
N SER A 195 -12.23 -4.52 -16.14
CA SER A 195 -11.35 -4.31 -14.97
C SER A 195 -11.64 -3.01 -14.21
N ALA A 196 -11.85 -3.11 -12.89
CA ALA A 196 -12.14 -1.95 -12.02
C ALA A 196 -11.00 -0.90 -12.03
N ARG A 197 -9.75 -1.34 -12.14
CA ARG A 197 -8.59 -0.45 -12.25
C ARG A 197 -8.60 0.39 -13.51
N LEU A 198 -8.94 -0.21 -14.67
CA LEU A 198 -8.97 0.52 -15.94
C LEU A 198 -10.18 1.45 -16.02
N LYS A 199 -11.32 1.07 -15.43
CA LYS A 199 -12.47 1.97 -15.26
C LYS A 199 -12.11 3.20 -14.42
N ALA A 200 -11.39 3.02 -13.30
CA ALA A 200 -10.96 4.14 -12.46
C ALA A 200 -9.98 5.08 -13.20
N ILE A 201 -9.05 4.54 -14.00
CA ILE A 201 -8.15 5.33 -14.83
C ILE A 201 -8.92 6.10 -15.91
N ALA A 202 -9.86 5.44 -16.60
CA ALA A 202 -10.68 6.06 -17.63
C ALA A 202 -11.57 7.17 -17.05
N HIS A 203 -12.19 6.96 -15.88
CA HIS A 203 -13.03 7.96 -15.21
C HIS A 203 -12.24 9.20 -14.79
N LYS A 204 -11.04 9.01 -14.22
CA LYS A 204 -10.14 10.14 -13.88
C LYS A 204 -9.71 10.92 -15.11
N ALA A 205 -9.35 10.23 -16.20
CA ALA A 205 -8.96 10.86 -17.45
C ALA A 205 -10.12 11.62 -18.11
N MET A 206 -11.33 11.07 -18.09
CA MET A 206 -12.55 11.71 -18.56
C MET A 206 -12.87 12.98 -17.76
N ALA A 207 -12.82 12.92 -16.43
CA ALA A 207 -13.03 14.09 -15.57
C ALA A 207 -12.01 15.19 -15.87
N ALA A 208 -10.76 14.79 -16.15
CA ALA A 208 -9.70 15.72 -16.50
C ALA A 208 -9.96 16.45 -17.83
N THR A 209 -10.34 15.75 -18.89
CA THR A 209 -10.65 16.40 -20.18
C THR A 209 -11.91 17.25 -20.10
N SER A 210 -12.90 16.88 -19.28
CA SER A 210 -14.08 17.73 -19.07
C SER A 210 -13.76 19.02 -18.34
N ILE A 211 -12.91 18.99 -17.31
CA ILE A 211 -12.50 20.21 -16.59
C ILE A 211 -11.68 21.10 -17.54
N GLY A 212 -10.78 20.51 -18.34
CA GLY A 212 -10.00 21.20 -19.36
C GLY A 212 -10.87 21.88 -20.44
N LEU A 213 -11.94 21.22 -20.87
CA LEU A 213 -12.91 21.80 -21.82
C LEU A 213 -13.63 23.00 -21.20
N VAL A 214 -14.11 22.89 -19.96
CA VAL A 214 -14.83 23.98 -19.27
C VAL A 214 -13.94 25.20 -19.12
N ILE A 215 -12.69 25.03 -18.66
CA ILE A 215 -11.77 26.17 -18.49
C ILE A 215 -11.44 26.82 -19.83
N THR A 216 -11.29 26.03 -20.89
CA THR A 216 -11.03 26.54 -22.25
C THR A 216 -12.22 27.37 -22.77
N ILE A 217 -13.46 26.90 -22.56
CA ILE A 217 -14.67 27.63 -22.95
C ILE A 217 -14.80 28.94 -22.17
N VAL A 218 -14.57 28.90 -20.85
CA VAL A 218 -14.62 30.11 -19.99
C VAL A 218 -13.56 31.12 -20.45
N ASN A 219 -12.32 30.68 -20.66
CA ASN A 219 -11.25 31.55 -21.13
C ASN A 219 -11.55 32.13 -22.52
N GLY A 220 -12.10 31.32 -23.42
CA GLY A 220 -12.53 31.79 -24.74
C GLY A 220 -13.65 32.82 -24.68
N PHE A 221 -14.64 32.62 -23.82
CA PHE A 221 -15.74 33.56 -23.63
C PHE A 221 -15.25 34.89 -23.03
N VAL A 222 -14.32 34.84 -22.07
CA VAL A 222 -13.68 36.02 -21.49
C VAL A 222 -12.90 36.80 -22.55
N LEU A 223 -12.07 36.12 -23.35
CA LEU A 223 -11.30 36.75 -24.44
C LEU A 223 -12.20 37.31 -25.55
N TYR A 224 -13.33 36.65 -25.84
CA TYR A 224 -14.30 37.12 -26.83
C TYR A 224 -15.07 38.35 -26.33
N GLY A 225 -15.53 38.33 -25.07
CA GLY A 225 -16.31 39.41 -24.47
C GLY A 225 -15.54 40.73 -24.28
N LEU A 226 -14.21 40.67 -24.24
CA LEU A 226 -13.35 41.84 -24.06
C LEU A 226 -13.02 42.59 -25.38
N GLY A 227 -13.54 42.15 -26.53
CA GLY A 227 -13.61 42.97 -27.75
C GLY A 227 -12.28 43.35 -28.42
N GLY A 228 -11.15 42.75 -28.02
CA GLY A 228 -9.88 42.83 -28.76
C GLY A 228 -8.91 43.92 -28.38
N GLU A 229 -9.28 44.81 -27.47
CA GLU A 229 -8.35 45.76 -26.85
C GLU A 229 -7.83 45.17 -25.53
N GLU A 230 -7.08 44.08 -25.66
CA GLU A 230 -6.55 43.29 -24.54
C GLU A 230 -5.46 44.08 -23.79
N LEU A 231 -5.64 44.24 -22.47
CA LEU A 231 -4.52 44.59 -21.60
C LEU A 231 -3.71 43.32 -21.31
N ILE A 232 -2.39 43.48 -21.25
CA ILE A 232 -1.36 42.44 -21.02
C ILE A 232 -1.76 41.40 -19.96
N TRP A 233 -2.40 41.87 -18.88
CA TRP A 233 -2.73 41.11 -17.69
C TRP A 233 -3.91 40.15 -17.90
N THR A 234 -4.88 40.46 -18.78
CA THR A 234 -6.03 39.57 -19.06
C THR A 234 -5.60 38.38 -19.89
N CYS A 235 -4.83 38.62 -20.95
CA CYS A 235 -4.31 37.56 -21.81
C CYS A 235 -3.31 36.66 -21.06
N LEU A 236 -2.31 37.25 -20.38
CA LEU A 236 -1.31 36.47 -19.65
C LEU A 236 -1.88 35.78 -18.41
N GLY A 237 -2.80 36.43 -17.68
CA GLY A 237 -3.50 35.83 -16.55
C GLY A 237 -4.40 34.67 -16.97
N GLY A 238 -5.17 34.84 -18.05
CA GLY A 238 -6.03 33.79 -18.60
C GLY A 238 -5.23 32.56 -19.06
N CYS A 239 -4.14 32.77 -19.80
CA CYS A 239 -3.24 31.68 -20.20
C CYS A 239 -2.58 30.99 -18.99
N ALA A 240 -2.17 31.74 -17.97
CA ALA A 240 -1.58 31.17 -16.77
C ALA A 240 -2.56 30.27 -16.00
N VAL A 241 -3.80 30.75 -15.81
CA VAL A 241 -4.87 29.97 -15.15
C VAL A 241 -5.22 28.72 -15.95
N ASP A 242 -5.33 28.84 -17.29
CA ASP A 242 -5.56 27.70 -18.19
C ASP A 242 -4.50 26.61 -18.02
N LEU A 243 -3.22 26.98 -18.05
CA LEU A 243 -2.12 26.03 -17.96
C LEU A 243 -2.00 25.41 -16.57
N VAL A 244 -2.16 26.20 -15.49
CA VAL A 244 -2.09 25.70 -14.11
C VAL A 244 -3.18 24.67 -13.86
N ILE A 245 -4.44 24.99 -14.20
CA ILE A 245 -5.57 24.08 -13.97
C ILE A 245 -5.38 22.80 -14.77
N ASN A 246 -5.06 22.89 -16.07
CA ASN A 246 -4.84 21.71 -16.89
C ASN A 246 -3.66 20.85 -16.40
N ALA A 247 -2.57 21.45 -15.92
CA ALA A 247 -1.42 20.73 -15.37
C ALA A 247 -1.75 20.01 -14.04
N VAL A 248 -2.45 20.66 -13.12
CA VAL A 248 -2.87 20.07 -11.83
C VAL A 248 -3.87 18.94 -12.04
N VAL A 249 -4.86 19.16 -12.91
CA VAL A 249 -5.85 18.15 -13.28
C VAL A 249 -5.17 16.95 -13.95
N MET A 250 -4.17 17.20 -14.80
CA MET A 250 -3.36 16.14 -15.40
C MET A 250 -2.59 15.36 -14.34
N TYR A 251 -1.91 16.04 -13.41
CA TYR A 251 -1.21 15.40 -12.29
C TYR A 251 -2.15 14.48 -11.50
N TRP A 252 -3.35 14.95 -11.15
CA TRP A 252 -4.36 14.15 -10.47
C TRP A 252 -4.85 12.95 -11.31
N ALA A 253 -5.11 13.16 -12.60
CA ALA A 253 -5.54 12.10 -13.51
C ALA A 253 -4.47 11.03 -13.72
N MET A 254 -3.20 11.43 -13.62
CA MET A 254 -2.07 10.54 -13.82
C MET A 254 -1.72 9.69 -12.61
N GLN A 255 -2.14 10.10 -11.40
CA GLN A 255 -1.97 9.32 -10.18
C GLN A 255 -2.71 7.99 -10.28
N SER A 256 -1.98 6.91 -10.00
CA SER A 256 -2.56 5.57 -9.94
C SER A 256 -3.74 5.56 -8.96
N PRO A 257 -4.86 4.89 -9.27
CA PRO A 257 -5.88 4.63 -8.26
C PRO A 257 -5.22 3.97 -7.06
N ALA A 258 -5.54 4.43 -5.84
CA ALA A 258 -5.16 3.71 -4.64
C ALA A 258 -5.56 2.25 -4.83
N ARG A 259 -4.63 1.33 -4.57
CA ARG A 259 -4.83 -0.10 -4.77
C ARG A 259 -6.02 -0.49 -3.90
N THR A 260 -7.21 -0.61 -4.49
CA THR A 260 -8.31 -1.31 -3.85
C THR A 260 -7.75 -2.68 -3.50
N LYS A 261 -7.77 -3.05 -2.21
CA LYS A 261 -7.53 -4.43 -1.74
C LYS A 261 -8.63 -5.29 -2.41
N GLY A 262 -8.42 -5.62 -3.67
CA GLY A 262 -9.36 -6.30 -4.53
C GLY A 262 -9.27 -7.79 -4.27
N SER A 263 -10.29 -8.29 -3.57
CA SER A 263 -10.96 -9.57 -3.78
C SER A 263 -10.18 -10.55 -4.66
N VAL A 264 -9.61 -11.57 -4.03
CA VAL A 264 -9.21 -12.80 -4.72
C VAL A 264 -10.47 -13.34 -5.38
N HIS A 265 -10.51 -13.26 -6.71
CA HIS A 265 -11.53 -13.93 -7.49
C HIS A 265 -11.27 -15.42 -7.37
N VAL A 266 -11.96 -16.04 -6.41
CA VAL A 266 -11.83 -17.47 -6.23
C VAL A 266 -12.70 -18.13 -7.29
N SER A 267 -12.07 -18.65 -8.35
CA SER A 267 -12.72 -19.61 -9.25
C SER A 267 -13.23 -20.79 -8.41
N PRO A 268 -14.50 -21.21 -8.53
CA PRO A 268 -14.90 -22.49 -7.98
C PRO A 268 -14.11 -23.57 -8.73
N LEU A 269 -13.39 -24.43 -7.99
CA LEU A 269 -12.93 -25.70 -8.53
C LEU A 269 -14.18 -26.43 -9.04
N SER A 270 -14.28 -26.59 -10.35
CA SER A 270 -15.08 -27.65 -10.95
C SER A 270 -14.38 -28.96 -10.63
N LEU A 271 -14.90 -29.72 -9.67
CA LEU A 271 -14.73 -31.17 -9.69
C LEU A 271 -15.41 -31.67 -10.97
N THR A 272 -14.61 -32.02 -11.98
CA THR A 272 -15.03 -32.94 -13.03
C THR A 272 -13.95 -33.99 -13.18
N ASN A 273 -14.35 -35.22 -12.82
CA ASN A 273 -13.70 -36.48 -13.11
C ASN A 273 -13.22 -36.56 -14.57
N GLY A 274 -12.08 -37.23 -14.75
CA GLY A 274 -11.87 -38.19 -15.84
C GLY A 274 -11.86 -37.65 -17.26
N ALA A 275 -10.64 -37.54 -17.80
CA ALA A 275 -10.24 -37.92 -19.16
C ALA A 275 -11.22 -37.67 -20.33
N ARG A 276 -10.80 -36.76 -21.23
CA ARG A 276 -11.16 -36.86 -22.64
C ARG A 276 -9.98 -36.39 -23.51
N ASP A 277 -9.21 -37.37 -23.96
CA ASP A 277 -8.35 -37.25 -25.13
C ASP A 277 -9.17 -36.82 -26.35
N GLN A 278 -8.60 -35.94 -27.16
CA GLN A 278 -9.03 -35.73 -28.55
C GLN A 278 -8.17 -36.62 -29.46
N PRO A 279 -8.77 -37.47 -30.31
CA PRO A 279 -8.01 -38.36 -31.16
C PRO A 279 -7.47 -37.65 -32.40
N ARG A 280 -6.28 -38.07 -32.82
CA ARG A 280 -5.80 -37.96 -34.19
C ARG A 280 -6.84 -38.56 -35.14
N LYS A 281 -7.07 -37.87 -36.25
CA LYS A 281 -7.71 -38.44 -37.44
C LYS A 281 -6.90 -39.66 -37.88
N ASP A 282 -7.54 -40.81 -37.98
CA ASP A 282 -7.29 -41.81 -39.01
C ASP A 282 -8.55 -42.66 -39.18
N ALA A 283 -8.73 -43.13 -40.42
CA ALA A 283 -9.92 -43.77 -40.96
C ALA A 283 -10.27 -45.10 -40.25
N GLY A 284 -11.55 -45.47 -40.33
CA GLY A 284 -12.13 -46.57 -39.56
C GLY A 284 -11.77 -47.98 -40.02
N GLU A 285 -12.09 -48.95 -39.16
CA GLU A 285 -12.88 -50.16 -39.50
C GLU A 285 -13.14 -51.01 -38.24
N ASN A 286 -14.35 -51.57 -38.20
CA ASN A 286 -14.75 -52.85 -37.58
C ASN A 286 -14.86 -53.03 -36.04
N ALA A 287 -16.13 -53.04 -35.62
CA ALA A 287 -16.84 -54.19 -35.01
C ALA A 287 -16.78 -54.47 -33.48
N ALA A 288 -18.01 -54.62 -32.94
CA ALA A 288 -18.47 -55.55 -31.89
C ALA A 288 -18.12 -55.24 -30.41
N VAL A 289 -18.89 -55.56 -29.35
CA VAL A 289 -20.26 -56.03 -29.03
C VAL A 289 -20.30 -56.10 -27.46
N CYS A 290 -21.49 -55.88 -26.84
CA CYS A 290 -21.90 -56.23 -25.45
C CYS A 290 -21.14 -55.64 -24.24
N GLY A 291 -21.76 -55.30 -23.10
CA GLY A 291 -23.14 -55.44 -22.63
C GLY A 291 -23.27 -55.10 -21.13
N THR A 292 -24.51 -54.77 -20.72
CA THR A 292 -25.16 -54.91 -19.38
C THR A 292 -24.61 -54.13 -18.15
N ARG A 293 -25.38 -53.17 -17.60
CA ARG A 293 -26.43 -53.28 -16.52
C ARG A 293 -25.78 -53.29 -15.11
N VAL A 294 -26.05 -52.36 -14.18
CA VAL A 294 -27.23 -52.23 -13.30
C VAL A 294 -27.10 -50.94 -12.44
N LYS A 295 -28.21 -50.23 -12.17
CA LYS A 295 -28.37 -49.14 -11.17
C LYS A 295 -28.80 -49.72 -9.80
N PRO A 296 -28.62 -49.01 -8.67
CA PRO A 296 -29.75 -48.26 -8.06
C PRO A 296 -29.34 -46.89 -7.45
N THR A 297 -30.11 -45.79 -7.60
CA THR A 297 -31.28 -45.30 -6.81
C THR A 297 -30.87 -44.31 -5.69
N VAL A 298 -30.90 -42.99 -5.95
CA VAL A 298 -31.90 -41.96 -5.51
C VAL A 298 -31.77 -41.50 -4.04
N CYS A 299 -31.53 -40.19 -3.84
CA CYS A 299 -32.45 -39.31 -3.09
C CYS A 299 -32.05 -37.82 -3.24
N SER A 300 -33.00 -37.04 -3.75
CA SER A 300 -33.01 -35.59 -3.93
C SER A 300 -33.13 -34.85 -2.59
N PHE A 301 -32.77 -33.56 -2.54
CA PHE A 301 -33.70 -32.49 -2.08
C PHE A 301 -33.16 -31.09 -2.40
N ALA A 302 -34.11 -30.23 -2.78
CA ALA A 302 -34.02 -28.89 -3.35
C ALA A 302 -33.40 -27.77 -2.49
N MET A 303 -32.90 -26.74 -3.17
CA MET A 303 -32.68 -25.36 -2.68
C MET A 303 -33.91 -24.48 -2.98
N PRO A 304 -34.14 -23.38 -2.24
CA PRO A 304 -34.90 -22.24 -2.76
C PRO A 304 -34.01 -21.02 -3.04
N THR A 305 -34.38 -20.34 -4.11
CA THR A 305 -33.96 -19.02 -4.61
C THR A 305 -34.55 -17.87 -3.79
N TYR A 306 -33.84 -16.73 -3.68
CA TYR A 306 -34.48 -15.42 -3.46
C TYR A 306 -33.66 -14.22 -3.98
N GLU A 307 -34.40 -13.16 -4.27
CA GLU A 307 -34.14 -11.99 -5.14
C GLU A 307 -33.25 -10.87 -4.58
N GLN A 308 -32.90 -9.97 -5.50
CA GLN A 308 -32.15 -8.72 -5.35
C GLN A 308 -32.85 -7.69 -4.46
N GLN A 309 -32.07 -6.89 -3.72
CA GLN A 309 -32.45 -5.52 -3.38
C GLN A 309 -31.19 -4.64 -3.23
N GLU A 310 -31.16 -3.55 -4.02
CA GLU A 310 -30.24 -2.42 -3.87
C GLU A 310 -30.72 -1.53 -2.72
N ASP A 311 -29.77 -0.99 -1.93
CA ASP A 311 -29.93 0.30 -1.25
C ASP A 311 -28.55 0.90 -0.98
N GLY A 312 -28.39 2.18 -1.31
CA GLY A 312 -27.20 2.97 -1.00
C GLY A 312 -27.50 4.01 0.07
N LEU A 313 -26.55 4.28 0.97
CA LEU A 313 -26.32 5.63 1.52
C LEU A 313 -25.02 5.74 2.33
N SER A 314 -24.19 6.71 1.93
CA SER A 314 -23.44 7.70 2.73
C SER A 314 -23.05 7.39 4.20
N ASN A 315 -21.76 7.35 4.54
CA ASN A 315 -20.94 8.50 4.98
C ASN A 315 -19.65 8.09 5.76
N ARG A 316 -18.60 8.89 5.50
CA ARG A 316 -17.45 9.24 6.37
C ARG A 316 -16.54 8.13 6.92
N THR A 317 -15.40 7.94 6.26
CA THR A 317 -14.19 7.29 6.82
C THR A 317 -13.13 8.35 7.08
N THR A 318 -12.69 8.46 8.33
CA THR A 318 -11.51 9.23 8.73
C THR A 318 -10.23 8.49 8.32
N VAL A 319 -9.32 9.24 7.71
CA VAL A 319 -8.08 8.78 7.11
C VAL A 319 -6.98 8.76 8.16
N ILE A 320 -6.29 7.62 8.33
CA ILE A 320 -4.93 7.57 8.90
C ILE A 320 -4.07 6.80 7.89
N SER A 321 -3.17 7.52 7.21
CA SER A 321 -2.22 6.94 6.26
C SER A 321 -0.94 6.53 6.99
N ALA A 322 -0.54 5.26 6.88
CA ALA A 322 0.82 4.83 7.17
C ALA A 322 1.67 5.00 5.89
N VAL A 323 2.52 6.02 5.87
CA VAL A 323 3.54 6.25 4.85
C VAL A 323 4.83 5.60 5.33
N SER A 324 5.46 4.81 4.47
CA SER A 324 6.81 4.29 4.68
C SER A 324 7.82 5.44 4.71
N VAL A 325 8.50 5.63 5.85
CA VAL A 325 9.57 6.62 6.04
C VAL A 325 10.90 6.04 5.53
N PRO A 326 11.64 6.71 4.63
CA PRO A 326 13.00 6.32 4.27
C PRO A 326 14.01 6.75 5.35
N ALA A 327 15.14 6.04 5.40
CA ALA A 327 16.20 6.15 6.40
C ALA A 327 16.61 7.59 6.77
N ILE A 328 16.67 7.86 8.08
CA ILE A 328 17.26 9.07 8.66
C ILE A 328 18.72 8.75 9.02
N ASP A 329 19.66 9.50 8.44
CA ASP A 329 21.04 9.57 8.90
C ASP A 329 21.09 10.08 10.34
N VAL A 330 21.80 9.36 11.20
CA VAL A 330 21.97 9.65 12.63
C VAL A 330 22.72 10.98 12.81
N PRO A 331 22.10 12.05 13.35
CA PRO A 331 22.84 13.21 13.83
C PRO A 331 23.35 12.92 15.26
N GLN A 332 24.63 13.16 15.49
CA GLN A 332 25.28 13.07 16.80
C GLN A 332 24.58 14.02 17.81
N PRO A 333 24.28 13.59 19.06
CA PRO A 333 23.67 14.45 20.05
C PRO A 333 24.67 15.49 20.58
N ILE A 334 24.40 16.77 20.33
CA ILE A 334 25.09 17.89 20.97
C ILE A 334 24.59 17.98 22.42
N ILE A 335 25.44 17.54 23.36
CA ILE A 335 25.22 17.64 24.80
C ILE A 335 25.13 19.12 25.20
N ARG A 336 23.92 19.60 25.57
CA ARG A 336 23.76 20.85 26.31
C ARG A 336 23.76 20.53 27.81
N LYS A 337 24.73 21.10 28.54
CA LYS A 337 24.85 21.00 30.00
C LYS A 337 23.57 21.53 30.69
N PRO A 338 23.07 20.88 31.75
CA PRO A 338 21.97 21.43 32.53
C PRO A 338 22.44 22.66 33.31
N ARG A 339 21.64 23.73 33.27
CA ARG A 339 21.80 24.90 34.14
C ARG A 339 21.34 24.53 35.55
N HIS A 340 22.22 24.78 36.52
CA HIS A 340 21.95 24.88 37.95
C HIS A 340 20.80 25.88 38.20
N VAL A 341 19.80 25.49 38.99
CA VAL A 341 18.96 26.42 39.75
C VAL A 341 18.71 25.78 41.11
N ASP A 342 18.95 26.58 42.15
CA ASP A 342 19.26 26.17 43.50
C ASP A 342 18.06 25.69 44.33
N LEU A 343 18.38 24.82 45.29
CA LEU A 343 17.49 24.37 46.36
C LEU A 343 17.08 25.51 47.29
N TYR A 344 15.80 25.54 47.69
CA TYR A 344 15.38 26.02 49.00
C TYR A 344 14.15 25.25 49.53
N GLY A 345 14.30 24.69 50.74
CA GLY A 345 13.33 24.84 51.84
C GLY A 345 12.04 24.00 51.88
N SER A 346 12.13 22.82 52.51
CA SER A 346 11.26 22.30 53.59
C SER A 346 9.71 22.43 53.58
N HIS A 347 9.08 21.23 53.65
CA HIS A 347 7.89 20.84 54.45
C HIS A 347 6.45 20.96 53.87
N PRO A 348 5.48 20.16 54.38
CA PRO A 348 4.72 19.19 53.57
C PRO A 348 3.23 19.53 53.43
N SER A 349 2.48 18.58 52.86
CA SER A 349 1.01 18.42 52.88
C SER A 349 0.23 19.03 51.71
N GLY A 350 -0.61 18.16 51.13
CA GLY A 350 -1.92 18.44 50.55
C GLY A 350 -2.02 19.55 49.50
N SER A 351 -2.24 19.18 48.24
CA SER A 351 -3.50 19.48 47.53
C SER A 351 -3.40 19.10 46.05
N ARG A 352 -4.42 18.35 45.63
CA ARG A 352 -4.79 18.16 44.23
C ARG A 352 -5.21 19.50 43.64
N LEU A 353 -4.80 19.80 42.41
CA LEU A 353 -5.59 20.62 41.50
C LEU A 353 -5.71 19.94 40.14
N SER A 354 -6.91 19.43 39.92
CA SER A 354 -7.44 18.91 38.67
C SER A 354 -7.80 20.07 37.73
N LEU A 355 -7.50 19.90 36.44
CA LEU A 355 -8.11 20.70 35.37
C LEU A 355 -9.36 19.96 34.90
N SER A 356 -10.51 20.56 35.17
CA SER A 356 -11.84 20.13 34.72
C SER A 356 -12.07 20.51 33.27
N LEU A 357 -12.63 19.61 32.47
CA LEU A 357 -13.37 19.97 31.27
C LEU A 357 -14.86 19.77 31.52
N SER A 358 -15.57 20.88 31.50
CA SER A 358 -17.01 21.03 31.64
C SER A 358 -17.72 20.55 30.37
N ALA A 359 -18.57 19.53 30.49
CA ALA A 359 -19.59 19.23 29.49
C ALA A 359 -20.92 19.81 29.97
N LYS A 360 -21.38 20.83 29.24
CA LYS A 360 -22.63 21.56 29.46
C LYS A 360 -23.77 20.85 28.72
N GLY A 361 -24.85 20.55 29.45
CA GLY A 361 -26.22 20.53 28.94
C GLY A 361 -26.75 19.19 28.46
N VAL A 362 -27.70 18.61 29.19
CA VAL A 362 -29.08 18.36 28.74
C VAL A 362 -29.99 18.35 29.99
N SER A 363 -31.12 19.03 29.87
CA SER A 363 -32.13 19.28 30.89
C SER A 363 -33.05 18.08 31.18
N ARG A 364 -33.59 18.11 32.39
CA ARG A 364 -34.46 17.17 33.11
C ARG A 364 -35.89 17.08 32.55
N SER A 365 -36.46 15.87 32.60
CA SER A 365 -37.89 15.55 32.77
C SER A 365 -37.95 14.09 33.27
N GLU A 366 -38.04 13.84 34.58
CA GLU A 366 -39.28 13.53 35.32
C GLU A 366 -40.22 12.55 34.58
N ASN A 367 -40.08 11.25 34.88
CA ASN A 367 -41.12 10.37 35.42
C ASN A 367 -40.49 8.99 35.71
N GLY A 368 -40.80 8.44 36.89
CA GLY A 368 -40.10 7.30 37.48
C GLY A 368 -40.55 5.93 37.01
N GLU A 369 -39.65 4.96 37.17
CA GLU A 369 -39.91 3.63 37.72
C GLU A 369 -38.53 2.99 37.99
N GLU A 370 -38.10 3.01 39.25
CA GLU A 370 -36.84 2.45 39.71
C GLU A 370 -37.08 0.96 40.00
N ALA A 371 -36.70 0.10 39.05
CA ALA A 371 -36.57 -1.33 39.30
C ALA A 371 -35.17 -1.58 39.88
N ASP A 372 -35.13 -1.90 41.17
CA ASP A 372 -33.95 -2.41 41.86
C ASP A 372 -33.40 -3.65 41.14
N ILE A 373 -32.25 -3.52 40.49
CA ILE A 373 -31.44 -4.66 40.06
C ILE A 373 -30.20 -4.67 40.96
N SER A 374 -30.13 -5.69 41.80
CA SER A 374 -29.11 -5.88 42.82
C SER A 374 -27.68 -5.88 42.24
N LEU A 375 -26.84 -5.01 42.80
CA LEU A 375 -25.40 -4.78 42.53
C LEU A 375 -24.45 -5.99 42.67
N HIS A 376 -24.97 -7.20 42.81
CA HIS A 376 -24.18 -8.43 42.94
C HIS A 376 -23.88 -9.10 41.58
N GLU A 377 -24.62 -8.79 40.51
CA GLU A 377 -24.36 -9.31 39.15
C GLU A 377 -23.19 -8.63 38.42
N LEU A 378 -22.69 -7.49 38.92
CA LEU A 378 -21.61 -6.73 38.27
C LEU A 378 -20.20 -7.09 38.76
N GLY A 379 -20.05 -7.96 39.76
CA GLY A 379 -18.74 -8.47 40.22
C GLY A 379 -17.73 -7.38 40.57
N LEU A 380 -18.17 -6.35 41.31
CA LEU A 380 -17.31 -5.30 41.87
C LEU A 380 -16.78 -5.78 43.22
N ALA A 381 -15.47 -6.01 43.33
CA ALA A 381 -14.80 -6.14 44.63
C ALA A 381 -14.50 -4.72 45.16
N ARG A 382 -14.95 -4.42 46.39
CA ARG A 382 -14.59 -3.20 47.12
C ARG A 382 -13.20 -3.36 47.73
N THR A 383 -12.24 -2.54 47.34
CA THR A 383 -11.13 -2.15 48.23
C THR A 383 -11.25 -0.66 48.51
N HIS A 384 -11.28 -0.33 49.80
CA HIS A 384 -11.44 1.03 50.31
C HIS A 384 -10.11 1.77 50.15
N ASP A 385 -9.91 2.47 49.04
CA ASP A 385 -8.91 3.53 48.93
C ASP A 385 -9.62 4.83 48.57
N ASP A 386 -9.44 5.86 49.40
CA ASP A 386 -10.16 7.16 49.43
C ASP A 386 -9.88 8.10 48.23
N SER A 387 -9.61 7.54 47.07
CA SER A 387 -9.46 8.27 45.81
C SER A 387 -10.25 7.59 44.72
N GLY A 388 -11.53 7.97 44.59
CA GLY A 388 -12.51 7.49 43.61
C GLY A 388 -12.05 7.61 42.15
N THR A 389 -11.12 6.74 41.76
CA THR A 389 -10.61 6.52 40.43
C THR A 389 -10.86 5.04 40.17
N TYR A 390 -11.87 4.76 39.36
CA TYR A 390 -12.26 3.42 38.96
C TYR A 390 -11.25 2.94 37.91
N GLU A 391 -10.20 2.24 38.36
CA GLU A 391 -9.28 1.55 37.48
C GLU A 391 -9.92 0.19 37.10
N LEU A 392 -10.20 -0.01 35.82
CA LEU A 392 -10.68 -1.28 35.28
C LEU A 392 -9.55 -2.31 35.36
N LYS A 393 -9.35 -2.91 36.53
CA LYS A 393 -8.49 -4.10 36.67
C LYS A 393 -9.12 -5.26 35.92
N SER A 394 -8.33 -5.94 35.08
CA SER A 394 -8.68 -7.26 34.56
C SER A 394 -9.03 -8.19 35.73
N ARG A 395 -10.08 -9.00 35.59
CA ARG A 395 -10.49 -9.95 36.65
C ARG A 395 -9.45 -11.03 36.94
N VAL A 396 -8.46 -11.19 36.06
CA VAL A 396 -7.35 -12.13 36.19
C VAL A 396 -6.07 -11.34 36.42
N GLU A 397 -5.39 -11.63 37.52
CA GLU A 397 -4.01 -11.16 37.75
C GLU A 397 -3.09 -11.91 36.80
N ILE A 398 -2.51 -11.19 35.83
CA ILE A 398 -1.62 -11.79 34.82
C ILE A 398 -0.27 -12.19 35.45
N ILE A 399 0.18 -11.41 36.44
CA ILE A 399 1.34 -11.71 37.26
C ILE A 399 0.90 -11.68 38.73
N ASN A 400 1.16 -12.77 39.45
CA ASN A 400 0.90 -12.88 40.88
C ASN A 400 1.92 -12.03 41.67
N ASP A 401 1.62 -11.68 42.93
CA ASP A 401 2.56 -10.99 43.84
C ASP A 401 3.94 -11.68 43.96
N GLY A 402 3.99 -13.00 43.74
CA GLY A 402 5.22 -13.78 43.69
C GLY A 402 6.07 -13.61 42.42
N GLY A 403 5.64 -12.80 41.45
CA GLY A 403 6.32 -12.57 40.17
C GLY A 403 6.18 -13.71 39.15
N TYR A 404 5.19 -14.59 39.35
CA TYR A 404 4.88 -15.72 38.47
C TYR A 404 3.64 -15.43 37.62
N ARG A 405 3.66 -15.93 36.38
CA ARG A 405 2.50 -15.91 35.48
C ARG A 405 1.52 -17.04 35.78
N ALA A 406 0.36 -17.01 35.14
CA ALA A 406 -0.68 -18.03 35.26
C ALA A 406 -0.19 -19.46 34.93
N ASP A 407 0.85 -19.59 34.10
CA ASP A 407 1.47 -20.86 33.73
C ASP A 407 2.68 -21.25 34.61
N GLY A 408 3.01 -20.44 35.62
CA GLY A 408 4.15 -20.66 36.51
C GLY A 408 5.49 -20.16 35.98
N ARG A 409 5.56 -19.56 34.78
CA ARG A 409 6.80 -18.98 34.24
C ARG A 409 7.11 -17.61 34.86
N LYS A 410 8.39 -17.23 34.83
CA LYS A 410 8.79 -15.83 35.08
C LYS A 410 8.49 -14.95 33.87
N ALA A 411 8.46 -13.64 34.08
CA ALA A 411 8.15 -12.66 33.01
C ALA A 411 9.10 -12.73 31.80
N GLN A 412 10.40 -13.00 32.02
CA GLN A 412 11.42 -13.01 30.97
C GLN A 412 11.75 -14.42 30.45
N GLU A 413 10.87 -15.39 30.70
CA GLU A 413 11.09 -16.80 30.40
C GLU A 413 10.29 -17.24 29.17
N LEU A 414 10.94 -17.91 28.22
CA LEU A 414 10.31 -18.50 27.04
C LEU A 414 9.49 -19.75 27.40
N ARG A 415 8.50 -20.12 26.58
CA ARG A 415 7.85 -21.44 26.69
C ARG A 415 8.81 -22.56 26.31
N SER A 416 8.42 -23.79 26.62
CA SER A 416 9.07 -24.97 26.07
C SER A 416 9.03 -24.92 24.55
N ILE A 417 10.16 -25.21 23.92
CA ILE A 417 10.30 -25.21 22.47
C ILE A 417 10.66 -26.61 22.04
N THR A 418 9.82 -27.22 21.22
CA THR A 418 10.12 -28.50 20.57
C THR A 418 10.23 -28.26 19.08
N ILE A 419 11.35 -28.72 18.51
CA ILE A 419 11.65 -28.57 17.10
C ILE A 419 11.78 -29.97 16.52
N GLU A 420 10.85 -30.33 15.66
CA GLU A 420 10.84 -31.59 14.94
C GLU A 420 11.05 -31.33 13.46
N LEU A 421 12.26 -31.59 13.03
CA LEU A 421 12.66 -31.55 11.64
C LEU A 421 12.40 -32.95 11.05
N SER A 422 11.16 -33.21 10.63
CA SER A 422 10.75 -34.48 10.05
C SER A 422 10.52 -34.34 8.54
N PRO A 423 10.95 -35.31 7.71
CA PRO A 423 10.71 -35.25 6.27
C PRO A 423 9.25 -35.59 5.96
N HIS A 424 8.55 -34.67 5.31
CA HIS A 424 7.22 -34.92 4.75
C HIS A 424 7.40 -35.61 3.38
N PRO A 425 6.63 -36.68 3.07
CA PRO A 425 6.88 -37.51 1.89
C PRO A 425 6.78 -36.77 0.54
N THR A 426 6.08 -35.64 0.51
CA THR A 426 5.84 -34.86 -0.71
C THR A 426 6.60 -33.53 -0.76
N ALA A 427 7.11 -33.04 0.36
CA ALA A 427 7.73 -31.71 0.44
C ALA A 427 9.25 -31.86 0.39
N ASP A 428 9.94 -30.88 -0.19
CA ASP A 428 11.40 -30.89 -0.28
C ASP A 428 12.04 -30.63 1.10
N GLY A 429 11.35 -29.86 1.94
CA GLY A 429 11.72 -29.70 3.35
C GLY A 429 10.48 -29.45 4.21
N SER A 430 10.57 -29.88 5.46
CA SER A 430 9.49 -29.66 6.44
C SER A 430 10.00 -29.55 7.87
N ALA A 431 9.26 -28.81 8.67
CA ALA A 431 9.54 -28.64 10.08
C ALA A 431 8.23 -28.43 10.85
N THR A 432 8.09 -29.16 11.95
CA THR A 432 7.08 -28.93 12.96
C THR A 432 7.74 -28.28 14.16
N VAL A 433 7.23 -27.11 14.57
CA VAL A 433 7.73 -26.39 15.74
C VAL A 433 6.56 -26.17 16.69
N SER A 434 6.76 -26.52 17.95
CA SER A 434 5.89 -26.14 19.05
C SER A 434 6.56 -25.09 19.93
N HIS A 435 5.80 -24.06 20.25
CA HIS A 435 6.15 -23.01 21.19
C HIS A 435 5.09 -23.03 22.31
N GLY A 436 5.39 -23.73 23.40
CA GLY A 436 4.40 -24.18 24.36
C GLY A 436 3.32 -25.03 23.70
N LEU A 437 2.07 -24.56 23.75
CA LEU A 437 0.93 -25.23 23.15
C LEU A 437 0.72 -24.86 21.67
N THR A 438 1.30 -23.74 21.20
CA THR A 438 1.19 -23.34 19.79
C THR A 438 2.04 -24.26 18.93
N THR A 439 1.40 -25.06 18.08
CA THR A 439 2.09 -26.02 17.20
C THR A 439 1.82 -25.69 15.74
N VAL A 440 2.90 -25.50 14.98
CA VAL A 440 2.85 -25.14 13.56
C VAL A 440 3.70 -26.13 12.77
N ASN A 441 3.12 -26.67 11.70
CA ASN A 441 3.83 -27.48 10.72
C ASN A 441 4.03 -26.66 9.44
N VAL A 442 5.24 -26.61 8.93
CA VAL A 442 5.58 -25.89 7.69
C VAL A 442 6.20 -26.85 6.69
N CYS A 443 5.67 -26.82 5.46
CA CYS A 443 6.19 -27.55 4.32
C CYS A 443 6.67 -26.57 3.25
N VAL A 444 7.87 -26.78 2.75
CA VAL A 444 8.48 -26.01 1.67
C VAL A 444 8.52 -26.88 0.43
N PHE A 445 8.08 -26.31 -0.69
CA PHE A 445 8.21 -26.91 -2.01
C PHE A 445 9.01 -26.00 -2.92
N GLY A 446 10.01 -26.57 -3.56
CA GLY A 446 10.84 -25.91 -4.54
C GLY A 446 12.32 -25.91 -4.17
N PRO A 447 13.15 -25.27 -5.01
CA PRO A 447 12.77 -24.42 -6.14
C PRO A 447 12.16 -25.21 -7.30
N ARG A 448 10.89 -24.95 -7.64
CA ARG A 448 10.16 -25.61 -8.74
C ARG A 448 9.84 -24.64 -9.86
N GLU A 449 9.51 -25.14 -11.04
CA GLU A 449 9.03 -24.28 -12.13
C GLU A 449 7.70 -23.63 -11.74
N ALA A 450 7.58 -22.32 -11.96
CA ALA A 450 6.37 -21.60 -11.55
C ALA A 450 5.16 -22.06 -12.36
N LYS A 451 4.02 -22.26 -11.69
CA LYS A 451 2.79 -22.77 -12.33
C LYS A 451 2.26 -21.85 -13.43
N ASN A 452 2.41 -20.54 -13.22
CA ASN A 452 1.98 -19.51 -14.15
C ASN A 452 3.19 -18.80 -14.77
N ARG A 453 3.38 -18.99 -16.08
CA ARG A 453 4.41 -18.27 -16.85
C ARG A 453 4.23 -16.75 -16.87
N SER A 454 3.05 -16.23 -16.53
CA SER A 454 2.84 -14.78 -16.38
C SER A 454 3.41 -14.20 -15.08
N GLN A 455 3.59 -15.04 -14.05
CA GLN A 455 4.11 -14.65 -12.73
C GLN A 455 5.60 -14.97 -12.56
N THR A 456 6.21 -15.67 -13.52
CA THR A 456 7.66 -15.94 -13.52
C THR A 456 8.46 -14.66 -13.65
N MET A 457 9.35 -14.44 -12.68
CA MET A 457 10.39 -13.42 -12.78
C MET A 457 11.64 -14.05 -13.39
N HIS A 458 12.28 -13.38 -14.35
CA HIS A 458 13.45 -13.91 -15.05
C HIS A 458 14.73 -13.85 -14.20
N ASP A 459 14.83 -12.84 -13.33
CA ASP A 459 16.07 -12.55 -12.60
C ASP A 459 16.09 -13.10 -11.16
N LYS A 460 14.93 -13.49 -10.63
CA LYS A 460 14.79 -13.95 -9.25
C LYS A 460 13.70 -15.02 -9.09
N ALA A 461 13.80 -15.82 -8.04
CA ALA A 461 12.70 -16.70 -7.62
C ALA A 461 11.50 -15.90 -7.11
N LEU A 462 10.31 -16.44 -7.36
CA LEU A 462 9.07 -15.99 -6.72
C LEU A 462 8.89 -16.75 -5.40
N ILE A 463 8.73 -16.03 -4.29
CA ILE A 463 8.34 -16.63 -3.01
C ILE A 463 6.84 -16.47 -2.84
N ASN A 464 6.15 -17.58 -2.65
CA ASN A 464 4.73 -17.62 -2.35
C ASN A 464 4.52 -18.27 -0.98
N VAL A 465 3.62 -17.71 -0.20
CA VAL A 465 3.34 -18.16 1.16
C VAL A 465 1.84 -18.35 1.29
N GLU A 466 1.44 -19.55 1.70
CA GLU A 466 0.06 -19.89 1.98
C GLU A 466 -0.05 -20.35 3.44
N ILE A 467 -0.99 -19.75 4.17
CA ILE A 467 -1.25 -20.09 5.56
C ILE A 467 -2.64 -20.70 5.65
N SER A 468 -2.71 -21.85 6.31
CA SER A 468 -3.94 -22.58 6.58
C SER A 468 -4.01 -22.85 8.08
N GLU A 469 -5.03 -22.31 8.73
CA GLU A 469 -5.33 -22.62 10.13
C GLU A 469 -6.33 -23.78 10.20
N ALA A 470 -6.02 -24.81 10.99
CA ALA A 470 -6.93 -25.92 11.18
C ALA A 470 -8.22 -25.44 11.87
N ALA A 471 -9.37 -26.01 11.52
CA ALA A 471 -10.65 -25.61 12.13
C ALA A 471 -10.71 -25.87 13.65
N PHE A 472 -9.84 -26.74 14.15
CA PHE A 472 -9.70 -27.13 15.55
C PHE A 472 -8.48 -26.47 16.24
N SER A 473 -7.77 -25.54 15.58
CA SER A 473 -6.54 -24.98 16.14
C SER A 473 -6.80 -24.01 17.31
N SER A 474 -7.93 -23.32 17.29
CA SER A 474 -8.34 -22.39 18.35
C SER A 474 -9.27 -23.09 19.36
N SER A 475 -9.44 -22.47 20.54
CA SER A 475 -10.37 -22.94 21.57
C SER A 475 -11.80 -23.02 21.06
N GLU A 476 -12.23 -22.04 20.27
CA GLU A 476 -13.51 -22.02 19.57
C GLU A 476 -13.34 -22.57 18.16
N ARG A 477 -14.23 -23.47 17.73
CA ARG A 477 -14.15 -24.07 16.40
C ARG A 477 -14.34 -23.01 15.32
N ARG A 478 -13.31 -22.79 14.51
CA ARG A 478 -13.31 -21.77 13.48
C ARG A 478 -14.19 -22.16 12.29
N LYS A 479 -15.05 -21.25 11.84
CA LYS A 479 -15.79 -21.38 10.56
C LYS A 479 -14.86 -21.02 9.40
N ARG A 480 -14.73 -21.92 8.41
CA ARG A 480 -13.82 -21.74 7.27
C ARG A 480 -14.34 -20.65 6.32
N GLY A 481 -13.83 -19.43 6.46
CA GLY A 481 -14.07 -18.33 5.54
C GLY A 481 -13.10 -18.38 4.36
N ARG A 482 -13.62 -18.34 3.12
CA ARG A 482 -12.82 -18.47 1.88
C ARG A 482 -11.91 -17.26 1.59
N ASN A 483 -11.97 -16.18 2.38
CA ASN A 483 -11.20 -14.94 2.17
C ASN A 483 -10.93 -14.19 3.50
N ASP A 484 -10.21 -14.80 4.44
CA ASP A 484 -9.82 -14.08 5.65
C ASP A 484 -8.66 -13.10 5.38
N LYS A 485 -8.85 -11.83 5.75
CA LYS A 485 -7.84 -10.78 5.58
C LYS A 485 -6.68 -10.96 6.54
N ARG A 486 -6.91 -11.49 7.75
CA ARG A 486 -5.85 -11.71 8.75
C ARG A 486 -4.83 -12.74 8.27
N ILE A 487 -5.31 -13.88 7.76
CA ILE A 487 -4.46 -14.90 7.14
C ILE A 487 -3.63 -14.31 5.97
N LEU A 488 -4.25 -13.49 5.12
CA LEU A 488 -3.54 -12.83 4.01
C LEU A 488 -2.46 -11.86 4.48
N GLU A 489 -2.71 -11.12 5.57
CA GLU A 489 -1.73 -10.21 6.17
C GLU A 489 -0.57 -10.99 6.80
N PHE A 490 -0.84 -12.11 7.48
CA PHE A 490 0.21 -13.00 7.99
C PHE A 490 1.07 -13.59 6.87
N ALA A 491 0.43 -14.07 5.79
CA ALA A 491 1.14 -14.61 4.63
C ALA A 491 2.04 -13.54 3.98
N ALA A 492 1.55 -12.30 3.88
CA ALA A 492 2.34 -11.18 3.38
C ALA A 492 3.52 -10.84 4.30
N SER A 493 3.34 -10.87 5.63
CA SER A 493 4.40 -10.62 6.61
C SER A 493 5.50 -11.68 6.55
N ILE A 494 5.14 -12.97 6.47
CA ILE A 494 6.11 -14.06 6.34
C ILE A 494 6.86 -13.93 5.01
N ARG A 495 6.15 -13.67 3.90
CA ARG A 495 6.77 -13.44 2.59
C ARG A 495 7.78 -12.29 2.61
N ALA A 496 7.39 -11.15 3.19
CA ALA A 496 8.26 -9.98 3.30
C ALA A 496 9.49 -10.24 4.18
N THR A 497 9.36 -11.12 5.18
CA THR A 497 10.45 -11.53 6.07
C THR A 497 11.50 -12.37 5.33
N PHE A 498 11.07 -13.30 4.47
CA PHE A 498 11.98 -14.23 3.77
C PHE A 498 12.50 -13.72 2.42
N GLU A 499 11.84 -12.76 1.76
CA GLU A 499 12.32 -12.18 0.49
C GLU A 499 13.75 -11.60 0.56
N PRO A 500 14.17 -10.88 1.61
CA PRO A 500 15.56 -10.41 1.74
C PRO A 500 16.53 -11.47 2.29
N VAL A 501 16.03 -12.55 2.90
CA VAL A 501 16.86 -13.55 3.58
C VAL A 501 17.26 -14.68 2.62
N VAL A 502 16.34 -15.11 1.76
CA VAL A 502 16.57 -16.12 0.73
C VAL A 502 17.38 -15.48 -0.41
N GLN A 503 18.42 -16.17 -0.88
CA GLN A 503 19.21 -15.73 -2.03
C GLN A 503 18.46 -16.01 -3.35
N VAL A 504 17.39 -15.26 -3.59
CA VAL A 504 16.46 -15.46 -4.71
C VAL A 504 17.11 -15.36 -6.11
N SER A 505 18.26 -14.68 -6.23
CA SER A 505 19.01 -14.56 -7.49
C SER A 505 19.67 -15.87 -7.93
N LEU A 506 19.86 -16.83 -7.02
CA LEU A 506 20.41 -18.15 -7.35
C LEU A 506 19.40 -19.05 -8.07
N TYR A 507 18.10 -18.71 -8.00
CA TYR A 507 17.01 -19.53 -8.50
C TYR A 507 16.12 -18.77 -9.51
N PRO A 508 16.67 -18.34 -10.67
CA PRO A 508 15.91 -17.58 -11.66
C PRO A 508 14.80 -18.43 -12.29
N ARG A 509 13.64 -17.83 -12.57
CA ARG A 509 12.44 -18.48 -13.15
C ARG A 509 11.84 -19.61 -12.29
N SER A 510 12.25 -19.73 -11.04
CA SER A 510 11.71 -20.70 -10.10
C SER A 510 10.71 -20.07 -9.14
N GLU A 511 9.89 -20.91 -8.53
CA GLU A 511 8.95 -20.59 -7.46
C GLU A 511 9.31 -21.42 -6.22
N ILE A 512 9.28 -20.77 -5.06
CA ILE A 512 9.44 -21.39 -3.75
C ILE A 512 8.13 -21.15 -3.00
N ASP A 513 7.43 -22.24 -2.71
CA ASP A 513 6.14 -22.21 -2.04
C ASP A 513 6.29 -22.69 -0.59
N ILE A 514 5.92 -21.81 0.35
CA ILE A 514 5.94 -22.08 1.79
C ILE A 514 4.49 -22.26 2.25
N PHE A 515 4.13 -23.48 2.65
CA PHE A 515 2.83 -23.80 3.22
C PHE A 515 2.94 -23.90 4.73
N VAL A 516 2.24 -23.01 5.43
CA VAL A 516 2.19 -22.98 6.89
C VAL A 516 0.84 -23.52 7.34
N GLN A 517 0.85 -24.65 8.06
CA GLN A 517 -0.33 -25.25 8.65
C GLN A 517 -0.29 -25.09 10.17
N VAL A 518 -1.20 -24.29 10.72
CA VAL A 518 -1.35 -24.14 12.17
C VAL A 518 -2.21 -25.29 12.68
N LEU A 519 -1.65 -26.12 13.56
CA LEU A 519 -2.33 -27.29 14.14
C LEU A 519 -3.03 -26.92 15.45
N GLN A 520 -2.32 -26.20 16.32
CA GLN A 520 -2.82 -25.73 17.61
C GLN A 520 -2.31 -24.30 17.86
N GLN A 521 -3.14 -23.46 18.46
CA GLN A 521 -2.85 -22.05 18.69
C GLN A 521 -3.10 -21.66 20.15
N ASP A 522 -2.06 -21.13 20.79
CA ASP A 522 -2.05 -20.57 22.13
C ASP A 522 -1.21 -19.26 22.16
N GLY A 523 -1.50 -18.34 21.25
CA GLY A 523 -0.77 -17.07 21.13
C GLY A 523 0.60 -17.21 20.44
N GLY A 524 1.11 -16.10 19.92
CA GLY A 524 2.42 -16.08 19.23
C GLY A 524 2.47 -16.98 17.99
N VAL A 525 1.40 -17.04 17.20
CA VAL A 525 1.35 -17.88 15.98
C VAL A 525 2.34 -17.38 14.92
N LEU A 526 2.42 -16.06 14.74
CA LEU A 526 3.28 -15.46 13.71
C LEU A 526 4.77 -15.75 13.95
N GLN A 527 5.25 -15.61 15.19
CA GLN A 527 6.64 -15.94 15.53
C GLN A 527 6.95 -17.42 15.30
N THR A 528 6.03 -18.32 15.68
CA THR A 528 6.23 -19.77 15.59
C THR A 528 6.24 -20.20 14.13
N ALA A 529 5.38 -19.60 13.30
CA ALA A 529 5.36 -19.81 11.86
C ALA A 529 6.65 -19.34 11.18
N ILE A 530 7.21 -18.19 11.57
CA ILE A 530 8.50 -17.71 11.02
C ILE A 530 9.63 -18.65 11.44
N ASN A 531 9.70 -19.05 12.71
CA ASN A 531 10.74 -19.96 13.20
C ASN A 531 10.67 -21.33 12.49
N ALA A 532 9.45 -21.88 12.32
CA ALA A 532 9.22 -23.12 11.58
C ALA A 532 9.58 -22.99 10.09
N ALA A 533 9.23 -21.87 9.45
CA ALA A 533 9.58 -21.62 8.05
C ALA A 533 11.09 -21.53 7.83
N THR A 534 11.84 -20.89 8.75
CA THR A 534 13.31 -20.87 8.70
C THR A 534 13.87 -22.30 8.71
N LEU A 535 13.37 -23.15 9.60
CA LEU A 535 13.82 -24.53 9.72
C LEU A 535 13.45 -25.40 8.51
N ALA A 536 12.24 -25.21 7.96
CA ALA A 536 11.80 -25.93 6.76
C ALA A 536 12.60 -25.50 5.51
N LEU A 537 12.99 -24.22 5.40
CA LEU A 537 13.85 -23.73 4.32
C LEU A 537 15.28 -24.29 4.43
N ILE A 538 15.81 -24.41 5.65
CA ILE A 538 17.12 -25.04 5.91
C ILE A 538 17.06 -26.52 5.53
N ASP A 539 15.98 -27.20 5.90
CA ASP A 539 15.78 -28.61 5.56
C ASP A 539 15.70 -28.86 4.05
N ALA A 540 14.98 -28.00 3.33
CA ALA A 540 14.91 -28.04 1.87
C ALA A 540 16.25 -27.74 1.18
N GLY A 541 17.29 -27.33 1.92
CA GLY A 541 18.59 -26.97 1.36
C GLY A 541 18.57 -25.67 0.55
N ILE A 542 17.63 -24.77 0.82
CA ILE A 542 17.54 -23.48 0.14
C ILE A 542 18.59 -22.52 0.72
N ALA A 543 19.31 -21.83 -0.15
CA ALA A 543 20.36 -20.89 0.25
C ALA A 543 19.78 -19.66 1.01
N LEU A 544 20.06 -19.60 2.31
CA LEU A 544 19.73 -18.47 3.19
C LEU A 544 20.97 -17.66 3.54
N THR A 545 20.80 -16.35 3.71
CA THR A 545 21.86 -15.44 4.17
C THR A 545 22.14 -15.57 5.67
N ASP A 546 21.09 -15.76 6.47
CA ASP A 546 21.15 -15.92 7.93
C ASP A 546 19.90 -16.68 8.41
N TYR A 547 19.90 -17.08 9.68
CA TYR A 547 18.69 -17.56 10.37
C TYR A 547 17.72 -16.39 10.59
N VAL A 548 16.43 -16.68 10.57
CA VAL A 548 15.41 -15.73 11.06
C VAL A 548 14.82 -16.29 12.34
N CYS A 549 14.98 -15.53 13.42
CA CYS A 549 14.42 -15.86 14.73
C CYS A 549 13.38 -14.80 15.09
N ALA A 550 12.18 -15.24 15.42
CA ALA A 550 11.06 -14.38 15.76
C ALA A 550 10.59 -14.61 17.20
N CYS A 551 10.31 -13.51 17.90
CA CYS A 551 9.86 -13.47 19.28
C CYS A 551 8.74 -12.43 19.43
N THR A 552 7.79 -12.72 20.32
CA THR A 552 6.75 -11.82 20.79
C THR A 552 7.11 -11.34 22.19
N ALA A 553 6.89 -10.07 22.47
CA ALA A 553 7.06 -9.50 23.79
C ALA A 553 5.96 -8.47 24.07
N ALA A 554 5.57 -8.31 25.34
CA ALA A 554 4.60 -7.31 25.78
C ALA A 554 5.10 -6.52 26.97
N CYS A 555 4.31 -5.51 27.35
CA CYS A 555 4.50 -4.78 28.60
C CYS A 555 3.29 -5.00 29.51
N ILE A 556 3.55 -5.33 30.77
CA ILE A 556 2.63 -5.09 31.88
C ILE A 556 3.22 -3.96 32.69
N ASP A 557 2.55 -2.81 32.73
CA ASP A 557 3.02 -1.63 33.45
C ASP A 557 4.50 -1.33 33.17
N THR A 558 5.40 -1.61 34.12
CA THR A 558 6.85 -1.37 34.00
C THR A 558 7.65 -2.62 33.63
N THR A 559 7.01 -3.78 33.59
CA THR A 559 7.64 -5.08 33.37
C THR A 559 7.45 -5.56 31.94
N GLY A 560 8.55 -5.97 31.30
CA GLY A 560 8.51 -6.61 29.98
C GLY A 560 8.27 -8.10 30.11
N LEU A 561 7.29 -8.62 29.36
CA LEU A 561 6.97 -10.04 29.27
C LEU A 561 7.45 -10.60 27.94
N LEU A 562 8.02 -11.79 27.99
CA LEU A 562 8.47 -12.52 26.83
C LEU A 562 7.51 -13.67 26.51
N ASP A 563 7.26 -13.87 25.22
CA ASP A 563 6.54 -15.02 24.66
C ASP A 563 5.15 -15.25 25.28
N LEU A 564 4.17 -14.58 24.68
CA LEU A 564 2.83 -14.37 25.22
C LEU A 564 1.86 -15.49 24.86
N THR A 565 1.13 -15.99 25.85
CA THR A 565 0.00 -16.91 25.64
C THR A 565 -1.18 -16.19 24.98
N ASN A 566 -2.19 -16.93 24.51
CA ASN A 566 -3.35 -16.31 23.85
C ASN A 566 -4.12 -15.36 24.79
N THR A 567 -4.18 -15.68 26.08
CA THR A 567 -4.82 -14.85 27.12
C THR A 567 -4.01 -13.60 27.43
N GLU A 568 -2.68 -13.69 27.40
CA GLU A 568 -1.80 -12.53 27.56
C GLU A 568 -1.83 -11.62 26.32
N GLU A 569 -1.87 -12.21 25.12
CA GLU A 569 -1.88 -11.49 23.84
C GLU A 569 -3.17 -10.65 23.65
N SER A 570 -4.31 -11.11 24.19
CA SER A 570 -5.58 -10.37 24.11
C SER A 570 -5.63 -9.15 25.03
N ASP A 571 -4.96 -9.22 26.17
CA ASP A 571 -5.10 -8.24 27.24
C ASP A 571 -3.94 -7.23 27.25
N LEU A 572 -2.76 -7.62 26.76
CA LEU A 572 -1.54 -6.83 26.85
C LEU A 572 -1.13 -6.16 25.54
N PRO A 573 -0.49 -4.98 25.60
CA PRO A 573 0.13 -4.40 24.45
C PRO A 573 1.36 -5.20 24.04
N ASN A 574 1.30 -5.80 22.85
CA ASN A 574 2.28 -6.74 22.33
C ASN A 574 3.03 -6.22 21.09
N LEU A 575 4.22 -6.78 20.90
CA LEU A 575 5.15 -6.52 19.81
C LEU A 575 5.67 -7.86 19.31
N THR A 576 5.58 -8.12 18.00
CA THR A 576 6.28 -9.25 17.36
C THR A 576 7.48 -8.74 16.58
N LEU A 577 8.63 -9.36 16.82
CA LEU A 577 9.91 -8.99 16.25
C LEU A 577 10.52 -10.20 15.53
N ALA A 578 11.01 -10.02 14.31
CA ALA A 578 11.87 -11.00 13.62
C ALA A 578 13.26 -10.40 13.40
N VAL A 579 14.29 -11.10 13.85
CA VAL A 579 15.68 -10.65 13.83
C VAL A 579 16.59 -11.66 13.12
N LEU A 580 17.62 -11.13 12.47
CA LEU A 580 18.76 -11.88 11.97
C LEU A 580 19.84 -11.88 13.06
N PRO A 581 20.15 -13.03 13.69
CA PRO A 581 20.99 -13.07 14.88
C PRO A 581 22.44 -12.67 14.59
N ARG A 582 22.96 -12.93 13.39
CA ARG A 582 24.35 -12.58 13.04
C ARG A 582 24.54 -11.10 12.78
N SER A 583 23.59 -10.48 12.08
CA SER A 583 23.67 -9.06 11.70
C SER A 583 22.97 -8.13 12.70
N LYS A 584 22.19 -8.68 13.63
CA LYS A 584 21.28 -7.95 14.54
C LYS A 584 20.30 -7.03 13.80
N ARG A 585 20.07 -7.28 12.51
CA ARG A 585 19.12 -6.54 11.69
C ARG A 585 17.73 -7.11 11.90
N VAL A 586 16.77 -6.22 11.94
CA VAL A 586 15.36 -6.57 12.07
C VAL A 586 14.72 -6.63 10.69
N THR A 587 14.04 -7.73 10.38
CA THR A 587 13.28 -7.91 9.13
C THR A 587 11.82 -7.53 9.27
N LEU A 588 11.21 -7.89 10.40
CA LEU A 588 9.80 -7.66 10.66
C LEU A 588 9.63 -7.09 12.06
N VAL A 589 8.81 -6.04 12.15
CA VAL A 589 8.25 -5.54 13.41
C VAL A 589 6.76 -5.37 13.18
N THR A 590 5.93 -6.02 13.99
CA THR A 590 4.48 -5.81 13.97
C THR A 590 4.00 -5.47 15.37
N MET A 591 3.18 -4.43 15.47
CA MET A 591 2.56 -3.98 16.69
C MET A 591 1.12 -3.60 16.36
N GLU A 592 0.17 -4.33 16.91
CA GLU A 592 -1.27 -4.09 16.66
C GLU A 592 -1.89 -3.22 17.77
N THR A 593 -1.33 -3.31 18.97
CA THR A 593 -1.81 -2.64 20.19
C THR A 593 -1.11 -1.30 20.44
N ARG A 594 -1.69 -0.47 21.32
CA ARG A 594 -1.11 0.83 21.71
C ARG A 594 -0.08 0.64 22.83
N LEU A 595 1.14 1.13 22.63
CA LEU A 595 2.21 1.08 23.60
C LEU A 595 2.82 2.47 23.81
N HIS A 596 3.20 2.80 25.05
CA HIS A 596 3.93 4.02 25.35
C HIS A 596 5.36 3.98 24.79
N VAL A 597 5.83 5.08 24.22
CA VAL A 597 7.12 5.14 23.49
C VAL A 597 8.31 4.79 24.37
N GLU A 598 8.31 5.20 25.64
CA GLU A 598 9.41 4.89 26.57
C GLU A 598 9.50 3.39 26.89
N ARG A 599 8.35 2.69 26.91
CA ARG A 599 8.30 1.25 27.19
C ARG A 599 8.70 0.41 25.97
N PHE A 600 8.55 0.97 24.77
CA PHE A 600 8.92 0.29 23.52
C PHE A 600 10.40 -0.11 23.49
N GLU A 601 11.31 0.77 23.93
CA GLU A 601 12.75 0.47 23.91
C GLU A 601 13.10 -0.75 24.78
N GLN A 602 12.49 -0.86 25.97
CA GLN A 602 12.74 -1.95 26.90
C GLN A 602 12.27 -3.30 26.32
N ILE A 603 11.05 -3.34 25.78
CA ILE A 603 10.46 -4.55 25.19
C ILE A 603 11.22 -4.97 23.93
N PHE A 604 11.61 -4.00 23.11
CA PHE A 604 12.37 -4.27 21.88
C PHE A 604 13.73 -4.90 22.19
N LYS A 605 14.46 -4.39 23.20
CA LYS A 605 15.72 -4.99 23.65
C LYS A 605 15.52 -6.40 24.20
N LEU A 606 14.46 -6.61 24.98
CA LEU A 606 14.12 -7.92 25.53
C LEU A 606 13.82 -8.95 24.43
N ALA A 607 13.07 -8.56 23.39
CA ALA A 607 12.80 -9.42 22.24
C ALA A 607 14.08 -9.74 21.42
N LEU A 608 15.01 -8.79 21.30
CA LEU A 608 16.30 -9.04 20.65
C LEU A 608 17.13 -10.09 21.39
N LEU A 609 17.21 -10.00 22.72
CA LEU A 609 17.93 -10.98 23.54
C LEU A 609 17.31 -12.37 23.44
N ALA A 610 15.98 -12.45 23.41
CA ALA A 610 15.27 -13.70 23.22
C ALA A 610 15.58 -14.35 21.85
N GLY A 611 15.72 -13.54 20.79
CA GLY A 611 16.06 -14.01 19.46
C GLY A 611 17.41 -14.74 19.41
N ASP A 612 18.37 -14.36 20.26
CA ASP A 612 19.67 -15.03 20.36
C ASP A 612 19.57 -16.41 21.00
N VAL A 613 18.75 -16.53 22.05
CA VAL A 613 18.48 -17.82 22.70
C VAL A 613 17.75 -18.77 21.73
N LEU A 614 16.78 -18.24 20.97
CA LEU A 614 16.10 -19.00 19.93
C LEU A 614 17.06 -19.46 18.83
N HIS A 615 17.99 -18.60 18.41
CA HIS A 615 18.98 -18.95 17.40
C HIS A 615 19.82 -20.17 17.82
N GLU A 616 20.29 -20.21 19.06
CA GLU A 616 21.06 -21.34 19.58
C GLU A 616 20.25 -22.64 19.57
N ARG A 617 18.98 -22.58 20.00
CA ARG A 617 18.06 -23.72 19.99
C ARG A 617 17.78 -24.24 18.58
N MET A 618 17.47 -23.34 17.64
CA MET A 618 17.22 -23.71 16.23
C MET A 618 18.46 -24.29 15.56
N ARG A 619 19.63 -23.71 15.83
CA ARG A 619 20.91 -24.19 15.30
C ARG A 619 21.28 -25.56 15.86
N ALA A 620 21.04 -25.80 17.15
CA ALA A 620 21.26 -27.09 17.79
C ALA A 620 20.37 -28.17 17.15
N ALA A 621 19.08 -27.90 16.99
CA ALA A 621 18.13 -28.83 16.36
C ALA A 621 18.52 -29.18 14.90
N ALA A 622 18.90 -28.18 14.10
CA ALA A 622 19.35 -28.39 12.73
C ALA A 622 20.63 -29.25 12.68
N ARG A 623 21.59 -29.01 13.58
CA ARG A 623 22.82 -29.79 13.68
C ARG A 623 22.57 -31.23 14.14
N GLU A 624 21.67 -31.43 15.09
CA GLU A 624 21.32 -32.76 15.58
C GLU A 624 20.72 -33.62 14.46
N ARG A 625 19.75 -33.07 13.70
CA ARG A 625 19.20 -33.77 12.52
C ARG A 625 20.27 -34.08 11.49
N THR A 626 21.10 -33.09 11.16
CA THR A 626 22.18 -33.29 10.18
C THR A 626 23.16 -34.37 10.66
N GLY A 627 23.47 -34.41 11.96
CA GLY A 627 24.30 -35.45 12.56
C GLY A 627 23.68 -36.84 12.43
N LYS A 628 22.39 -36.99 12.74
CA LYS A 628 21.65 -38.26 12.56
C LYS A 628 21.63 -38.70 11.09
N LEU A 629 21.44 -37.76 10.16
CA LEU A 629 21.47 -38.03 8.72
C LEU A 629 22.85 -38.46 8.24
N VAL A 630 23.91 -37.79 8.69
CA VAL A 630 25.29 -38.17 8.35
C VAL A 630 25.61 -39.56 8.89
N GLN A 631 25.20 -39.88 10.13
CA GLN A 631 25.38 -41.21 10.71
C GLN A 631 24.67 -42.28 9.89
N SER A 632 23.40 -42.07 9.51
CA SER A 632 22.65 -43.03 8.69
C SER A 632 23.24 -43.20 7.29
N MET A 633 23.79 -42.13 6.69
CA MET A 633 24.52 -42.21 5.42
C MET A 633 25.83 -42.99 5.56
N THR A 634 26.58 -42.82 6.66
CA THR A 634 27.84 -43.54 6.89
C THR A 634 27.65 -45.01 7.24
N LEU A 635 26.53 -45.39 7.87
CA LEU A 635 26.23 -46.77 8.27
C LEU A 635 25.66 -47.62 7.13
N GLY A 636 25.44 -47.05 5.94
CA GLY A 636 25.09 -47.80 4.73
C GLY A 636 23.66 -48.31 4.70
N GLY A 637 22.73 -47.48 4.22
CA GLY A 637 21.53 -47.93 3.50
C GLY A 637 20.45 -48.71 4.26
N ILE A 638 20.59 -48.96 5.57
CA ILE A 638 19.49 -49.49 6.39
C ILE A 638 18.75 -48.28 6.94
N ALA A 639 17.63 -47.94 6.29
CA ALA A 639 16.70 -46.94 6.81
C ALA A 639 16.33 -47.31 8.26
N PRO A 640 16.43 -46.39 9.23
CA PRO A 640 15.91 -46.65 10.57
C PRO A 640 14.39 -46.89 10.45
N PRO A 641 13.82 -47.81 11.23
CA PRO A 641 12.38 -48.03 11.24
C PRO A 641 11.72 -46.70 11.62
N VAL A 642 10.74 -46.28 10.83
CA VAL A 642 9.83 -45.21 11.19
C VAL A 642 9.13 -45.67 12.47
N GLU A 643 9.55 -45.15 13.62
CA GLU A 643 8.81 -45.33 14.87
C GLU A 643 7.45 -44.64 14.70
N GLY A 644 6.44 -45.42 14.31
CA GLY A 644 5.07 -45.08 14.58
C GLY A 644 4.91 -45.03 16.09
N LYS A 645 4.72 -43.84 16.64
CA LYS A 645 4.19 -43.68 18.00
C LYS A 645 2.78 -44.28 18.00
N GLU A 646 2.70 -45.57 18.36
CA GLU A 646 1.48 -46.12 18.92
C GLU A 646 1.24 -45.45 20.28
N ALA A 647 0.01 -44.98 20.46
CA ALA A 647 -0.48 -44.46 21.71
C ALA A 647 -0.48 -45.58 22.75
N ALA A 648 0.52 -45.60 23.63
CA ALA A 648 0.47 -46.29 24.90
C ALA A 648 0.51 -45.22 25.99
N GLY A 649 -0.64 -45.04 26.65
CA GLY A 649 -0.72 -44.22 27.85
C GLY A 649 -0.08 -44.99 29.00
N ASP A 650 0.96 -44.41 29.59
CA ASP A 650 1.46 -44.82 30.89
C ASP A 650 1.33 -43.65 31.86
N VAL A 651 0.43 -43.85 32.81
CA VAL A 651 0.27 -43.07 34.04
C VAL A 651 1.48 -43.38 34.92
N GLU A 652 2.43 -42.46 35.04
CA GLU A 652 3.44 -42.53 36.09
C GLU A 652 2.76 -42.32 37.45
N MET A 653 2.55 -43.43 38.16
CA MET A 653 2.24 -43.40 39.58
C MET A 653 3.47 -42.95 40.36
N TYR A 654 3.32 -41.82 41.05
CA TYR A 654 4.14 -41.37 42.16
C TYR A 654 4.20 -42.49 43.24
N ASN A 655 5.39 -43.07 43.45
CA ASN A 655 5.63 -44.02 44.53
C ASN A 655 6.27 -43.28 45.71
N PRO A 656 5.67 -43.29 46.92
CA PRO A 656 6.24 -42.66 48.09
C PRO A 656 7.22 -43.61 48.79
N SER A 657 8.44 -43.12 49.02
CA SER A 657 9.35 -43.64 50.04
C SER A 657 10.17 -42.50 50.62
#